data_AF-A0AAU4IY58-F1
#
_entry.id   AF-A0AAU4IY58-F1
#
_cell.length_a   1.000
_cell.length_b   1.000
_cell.length_c   1.000
_cell.angle_alpha   90.00
_cell.angle_beta   90.00
_cell.angle_gamma   90.00
#
_symmetry.space_group_name_H-M   'P 1'
#
loop_
_entity.id
_entity.type
_entity.pdbx_description
1 polymer ?
#
loop_
_entity_poly.entity_id
_entity_poly.type
_entity_poly.pdbx_seq_one_letter_code
_entity_poly.pdbx_strand_id
1 'polypeptide(L)'
;MSRLSSRAAITAGLMATAVAASCLTAGTAQAATGPASTANAYNFTARLDMGDDQRSCTGVLVASQWVATAASCFADDLGAGPVTAGKPKWRTTAWFPIDPNPDGPGGASKPVEIVELVPRTDRDMVLARLAAPAGGPTVPFATTAPTAGEELTAVGFGRTKDAWVPGTRHTAAFTVQSVSGTTLALDGKTDDDAICAGDAGGPLLRQKDGKFELVALASQSWQGGCWGSDPAETRNDAVSPRLDNIVGGDTLAPGTVLHAEDSLTSNAARLTLKADGNLVVVSNAGKTLWSTGTAGHPGATARFDTNGNLAVLDADGSTVLWESKTTAPGGTAVLQDRGNFVIRDAQGASRWAAGTEIRHDYNGDGRSDLAEWYDYGDGHDEIHTFSAKADGGFNAPAHAWSVLPGNYWAENMKRFTGDFNGDGRGDVAAFYGYSNGDVGLITWLSLGGGLFSEPQHSWKTTSGWSFDRMTVNSGDFDGDGRDDVAVWYDYADGGDKLHTFLAKADGGFASPFASFTRTEGWTASHMKFSTGDFNGDGRDDLAALYGYATGEVRIITFPATADGGFVNTPVNGWSTTGWNFDAASLHSGDFDGDGRDDLAAWYDYGDGHDAVIGFTADATGKFGNRTELWTVAPDNYYRERMQIVTGDYNGDGRDDLATLYGYSDGRVKTITWTAKADGTLNSPLHSWEIASGWTFDRMHMIERYNSPA
;
A
#
# COMPACT_ATOMS: atom_id res chain seq x y z
N MET A 1 -59.71 -59.06 17.79
CA MET A 1 -60.28 -57.70 17.82
C MET A 1 -59.73 -56.93 16.62
N SER A 2 -60.65 -56.65 15.69
CA SER A 2 -60.74 -55.50 14.76
C SER A 2 -59.52 -54.89 14.03
N ARG A 3 -59.55 -55.03 12.69
CA ARG A 3 -59.75 -53.97 11.65
C ARG A 3 -58.63 -52.91 11.47
N LEU A 4 -58.31 -52.34 10.30
CA LEU A 4 -58.88 -52.32 8.94
C LEU A 4 -57.83 -51.72 7.97
N SER A 5 -58.04 -52.00 6.69
CA SER A 5 -57.38 -51.51 5.47
C SER A 5 -57.46 -49.99 5.22
N SER A 6 -56.51 -49.46 4.44
CA SER A 6 -56.81 -48.47 3.39
C SER A 6 -55.70 -48.47 2.32
N ARG A 7 -56.09 -48.74 1.07
CA ARG A 7 -55.31 -48.48 -0.15
C ARG A 7 -55.70 -47.09 -0.65
N ALA A 8 -54.73 -46.28 -1.05
CA ALA A 8 -54.91 -45.23 -2.06
C ALA A 8 -53.64 -45.15 -2.90
N ALA A 9 -53.78 -45.36 -4.21
CA ALA A 9 -52.74 -45.23 -5.21
C ALA A 9 -52.89 -43.87 -5.89
N ILE A 10 -51.80 -43.10 -6.04
CA ILE A 10 -51.67 -42.08 -7.09
C ILE A 10 -50.23 -42.11 -7.63
N THR A 11 -50.17 -42.22 -8.95
CA THR A 11 -49.08 -42.17 -9.92
C THR A 11 -48.01 -41.10 -9.69
N ALA A 12 -46.74 -41.50 -9.73
CA ALA A 12 -45.59 -40.60 -9.91
C ALA A 12 -44.92 -40.91 -11.25
N GLY A 13 -44.88 -39.92 -12.14
CA GLY A 13 -44.20 -39.98 -13.44
C GLY A 13 -42.68 -39.89 -13.27
N LEU A 14 -41.96 -40.70 -14.05
CA LEU A 14 -40.52 -40.60 -14.23
C LEU A 14 -40.17 -39.34 -15.05
N MET A 15 -39.25 -38.53 -14.54
CA MET A 15 -38.30 -37.79 -15.38
C MET A 15 -36.89 -38.12 -14.87
N ALA A 16 -36.15 -38.87 -15.68
CA ALA A 16 -34.73 -39.13 -15.48
C ALA A 16 -33.94 -38.21 -16.42
N THR A 17 -33.29 -37.20 -15.86
CA THR A 17 -32.27 -36.41 -16.56
C THR A 17 -30.94 -37.14 -16.44
N ALA A 18 -30.42 -37.62 -17.57
CA ALA A 18 -29.10 -38.25 -17.66
C ALA A 18 -28.03 -37.16 -17.89
N VAL A 19 -27.05 -37.08 -17.00
CA VAL A 19 -25.82 -36.32 -17.20
C VAL A 19 -24.81 -37.28 -17.85
N ALA A 20 -24.48 -37.05 -19.12
CA ALA A 20 -23.45 -37.82 -19.83
C ALA A 20 -22.13 -37.04 -19.81
N ALA A 21 -21.19 -37.51 -19.00
CA ALA A 21 -19.78 -37.11 -19.09
C ALA A 21 -19.12 -37.96 -20.19
N SER A 22 -18.57 -37.33 -21.24
CA SER A 22 -17.75 -38.03 -22.23
C SER A 22 -16.61 -37.13 -22.72
N CYS A 23 -15.41 -37.70 -22.75
CA CYS A 23 -14.12 -37.08 -23.08
C CYS A 23 -14.00 -36.62 -24.56
N LEU A 24 -13.17 -35.58 -24.78
CA LEU A 24 -12.89 -34.90 -26.06
C LEU A 24 -11.64 -35.47 -26.78
N THR A 25 -11.69 -35.64 -28.10
CA THR A 25 -10.53 -35.69 -29.02
C THR A 25 -10.92 -35.18 -30.42
N ALA A 26 -10.01 -34.45 -31.09
CA ALA A 26 -10.24 -33.52 -32.21
C ALA A 26 -10.23 -34.08 -33.66
N GLY A 27 -10.90 -33.38 -34.61
CA GLY A 27 -10.52 -33.39 -36.05
C GLY A 27 -11.36 -32.60 -37.11
N THR A 28 -10.77 -31.50 -37.62
CA THR A 28 -10.93 -30.62 -38.85
C THR A 28 -12.22 -29.82 -39.28
N ALA A 29 -12.19 -28.46 -39.11
CA ALA A 29 -13.02 -27.30 -39.56
C ALA A 29 -12.49 -25.98 -38.92
N GLN A 30 -13.27 -24.89 -39.10
CA GLN A 30 -12.94 -23.46 -38.99
C GLN A 30 -13.62 -22.78 -37.76
N ALA A 31 -13.15 -21.59 -37.35
CA ALA A 31 -13.13 -21.08 -35.96
C ALA A 31 -13.74 -19.68 -35.53
N ALA A 32 -13.22 -18.88 -34.55
CA ALA A 32 -13.83 -17.68 -33.87
C ALA A 32 -13.09 -16.35 -34.15
N THR A 33 -13.81 -15.31 -34.61
CA THR A 33 -13.30 -14.24 -35.51
C THR A 33 -13.70 -12.80 -35.17
N GLY A 34 -13.49 -12.33 -33.94
CA GLY A 34 -13.45 -10.87 -33.75
C GLY A 34 -12.37 -10.20 -34.61
N PRO A 35 -12.56 -8.98 -35.15
CA PRO A 35 -11.44 -8.24 -35.75
C PRO A 35 -10.36 -8.00 -34.68
N ALA A 36 -9.09 -8.12 -35.07
CA ALA A 36 -7.97 -7.74 -34.21
C ALA A 36 -8.17 -6.30 -33.71
N SER A 37 -8.09 -6.09 -32.41
CA SER A 37 -8.31 -4.80 -31.78
C SER A 37 -7.00 -4.23 -31.27
N THR A 38 -6.48 -3.24 -31.99
CA THR A 38 -5.39 -2.37 -31.52
C THR A 38 -5.92 -1.17 -30.75
N ALA A 39 -7.20 -1.18 -30.34
CA ALA A 39 -7.81 -0.05 -29.68
C ALA A 39 -7.20 0.14 -28.29
N ASN A 40 -6.68 1.35 -28.04
CA ASN A 40 -6.15 1.76 -26.73
C ASN A 40 -7.19 1.64 -25.60
N ALA A 41 -8.48 1.56 -25.95
CA ALA A 41 -9.59 1.43 -25.01
C ALA A 41 -9.53 0.15 -24.15
N TYR A 42 -8.74 -0.86 -24.53
CA TYR A 42 -8.60 -2.13 -23.80
C TYR A 42 -7.21 -2.33 -23.18
N ASN A 43 -6.44 -1.25 -22.97
CA ASN A 43 -5.05 -1.32 -22.47
C ASN A 43 -4.91 -1.87 -21.04
N PHE A 44 -6.01 -2.06 -20.33
CA PHE A 44 -6.08 -2.81 -19.06
C PHE A 44 -6.00 -4.34 -19.25
N THR A 45 -6.14 -4.88 -20.47
CA THR A 45 -6.11 -6.32 -20.72
C THR A 45 -4.68 -6.80 -20.91
N ALA A 46 -4.27 -7.79 -20.13
CA ALA A 46 -2.93 -8.37 -20.10
C ALA A 46 -2.88 -9.74 -20.75
N ARG A 47 -1.76 -10.05 -21.41
CA ARG A 47 -1.36 -11.43 -21.66
C ARG A 47 -0.58 -11.92 -20.46
N LEU A 48 -0.91 -13.10 -19.96
CA LEU A 48 -0.18 -13.75 -18.87
C LEU A 48 0.62 -14.91 -19.45
N ASP A 49 1.92 -14.89 -19.27
CA ASP A 49 2.82 -15.96 -19.70
C ASP A 49 3.37 -16.68 -18.48
N MET A 50 3.15 -17.99 -18.42
CA MET A 50 3.42 -18.83 -17.26
C MET A 50 4.43 -19.92 -17.61
N GLY A 51 5.45 -20.08 -16.75
CA GLY A 51 6.44 -21.15 -16.88
C GLY A 51 7.34 -21.02 -18.11
N ASP A 52 7.75 -19.79 -18.45
CA ASP A 52 8.54 -19.47 -19.65
C ASP A 52 7.81 -19.89 -20.95
N ASP A 53 6.64 -19.28 -21.19
CA ASP A 53 5.77 -19.49 -22.34
C ASP A 53 5.13 -20.90 -22.45
N GLN A 54 5.15 -21.70 -21.39
CA GLN A 54 4.50 -23.02 -21.37
C GLN A 54 2.98 -22.95 -21.37
N ARG A 55 2.42 -21.90 -20.77
CA ARG A 55 0.98 -21.62 -20.74
C ARG A 55 0.76 -20.12 -20.92
N SER A 56 -0.29 -19.78 -21.65
CA SER A 56 -0.74 -18.40 -21.80
C SER A 56 -2.19 -18.27 -21.38
N CYS A 57 -2.49 -17.19 -20.68
CA CYS A 57 -3.83 -16.79 -20.27
C CYS A 57 -4.01 -15.28 -20.52
N THR A 58 -5.21 -14.79 -20.27
CA THR A 58 -5.52 -13.37 -20.26
C THR A 58 -5.79 -12.90 -18.83
N GLY A 59 -5.52 -11.64 -18.53
CA GLY A 59 -5.94 -10.99 -17.30
C GLY A 59 -6.43 -9.57 -17.55
N VAL A 60 -6.98 -8.94 -16.51
CA VAL A 60 -7.42 -7.55 -16.54
C VAL A 60 -6.86 -6.79 -15.33
N LEU A 61 -6.26 -5.63 -15.57
CA LEU A 61 -5.78 -4.70 -14.55
C LEU A 61 -6.98 -4.06 -13.84
N VAL A 62 -7.11 -4.33 -12.54
CA VAL A 62 -8.23 -3.85 -11.70
C VAL A 62 -7.77 -2.84 -10.66
N ALA A 63 -6.48 -2.86 -10.33
CA ALA A 63 -5.75 -1.81 -9.62
C ALA A 63 -4.33 -1.70 -10.21
N SER A 64 -3.61 -0.62 -9.92
CA SER A 64 -2.25 -0.31 -10.43
C SER A 64 -1.29 -1.51 -10.46
N GLN A 65 -1.36 -2.38 -9.46
CA GLN A 65 -0.54 -3.58 -9.27
C GLN A 65 -1.34 -4.88 -9.22
N TRP A 66 -2.63 -4.87 -9.56
CA TRP A 66 -3.49 -6.05 -9.37
C TRP A 66 -4.21 -6.43 -10.64
N VAL A 67 -4.05 -7.69 -11.02
CA VAL A 67 -4.71 -8.32 -12.17
C VAL A 67 -5.76 -9.30 -11.67
N ALA A 68 -7.01 -9.17 -12.12
CA ALA A 68 -7.99 -10.24 -11.99
C ALA A 68 -7.87 -11.19 -13.18
N THR A 69 -7.90 -12.49 -12.92
CA THR A 69 -7.81 -13.54 -13.94
C THR A 69 -8.41 -14.85 -13.43
N ALA A 70 -8.47 -15.88 -14.27
CA ALA A 70 -8.99 -17.19 -13.90
C ALA A 70 -7.98 -17.91 -12.99
N ALA A 71 -8.45 -18.46 -11.87
CA ALA A 71 -7.61 -19.23 -10.96
C ALA A 71 -7.04 -20.48 -11.66
N SER A 72 -7.83 -21.12 -12.51
CA SER A 72 -7.47 -22.29 -13.31
C SER A 72 -6.21 -22.08 -14.18
N CYS A 73 -5.83 -20.84 -14.48
CA CYS A 73 -4.56 -20.53 -15.15
C CYS A 73 -3.33 -20.90 -14.31
N PHE A 74 -3.42 -20.83 -12.98
CA PHE A 74 -2.33 -21.13 -12.05
C PHE A 74 -2.41 -22.55 -11.45
N ALA A 75 -3.42 -23.33 -11.83
CA ALA A 75 -3.55 -24.71 -11.40
C ALA A 75 -2.48 -25.62 -12.06
N ASP A 76 -2.02 -26.62 -11.32
CA ASP A 76 -1.00 -27.59 -11.78
C ASP A 76 -1.45 -28.30 -13.05
N ASP A 77 -2.68 -28.79 -13.06
CA ASP A 77 -3.34 -29.35 -14.22
C ASP A 77 -4.40 -28.36 -14.73
N LEU A 78 -4.48 -28.16 -16.06
CA LEU A 78 -5.44 -27.25 -16.68
C LEU A 78 -6.87 -27.62 -16.24
N GLY A 79 -7.51 -26.71 -15.49
CA GLY A 79 -8.88 -26.89 -15.00
C GLY A 79 -9.05 -27.84 -13.82
N ALA A 80 -7.98 -28.22 -13.11
CA ALA A 80 -8.06 -29.12 -11.96
C ALA A 80 -7.24 -28.65 -10.75
N GLY A 81 -7.92 -28.57 -9.60
CA GLY A 81 -7.33 -28.36 -8.27
C GLY A 81 -7.39 -26.91 -7.75
N PRO A 82 -7.38 -26.72 -6.43
CA PRO A 82 -7.37 -25.39 -5.82
C PRO A 82 -6.02 -24.70 -6.02
N VAL A 83 -6.05 -23.41 -6.35
CA VAL A 83 -4.86 -22.56 -6.37
C VAL A 83 -4.50 -22.20 -4.93
N THR A 84 -3.22 -22.31 -4.59
CA THR A 84 -2.72 -21.91 -3.27
C THR A 84 -2.44 -20.41 -3.26
N ALA A 85 -2.86 -19.72 -2.21
CA ALA A 85 -2.53 -18.32 -2.00
C ALA A 85 -1.02 -18.11 -1.79
N GLY A 86 -0.51 -16.93 -2.15
CA GLY A 86 0.91 -16.58 -2.04
C GLY A 86 1.62 -16.64 -3.39
N LYS A 87 2.95 -16.85 -3.37
CA LYS A 87 3.77 -16.78 -4.58
C LYS A 87 3.32 -17.82 -5.63
N PRO A 88 3.15 -17.44 -6.92
CA PRO A 88 2.89 -18.41 -7.98
C PRO A 88 3.93 -19.53 -8.02
N LYS A 89 3.48 -20.76 -8.24
CA LYS A 89 4.37 -21.92 -8.39
C LYS A 89 5.29 -21.78 -9.61
N TRP A 90 4.75 -21.31 -10.72
CA TRP A 90 5.51 -21.00 -11.93
C TRP A 90 5.78 -19.51 -12.01
N ARG A 91 6.99 -19.16 -12.45
CA ARG A 91 7.28 -17.77 -12.84
C ARG A 91 6.24 -17.34 -13.87
N THR A 92 5.56 -16.25 -13.57
CA THR A 92 4.47 -15.74 -14.40
C THR A 92 4.68 -14.25 -14.63
N THR A 93 4.53 -13.80 -15.87
CA THR A 93 4.62 -12.38 -16.22
C THR A 93 3.35 -11.89 -16.89
N ALA A 94 2.92 -10.68 -16.53
CA ALA A 94 1.85 -9.96 -17.19
C ALA A 94 2.43 -8.95 -18.19
N TRP A 95 1.96 -9.01 -19.43
CA TRP A 95 2.33 -8.10 -20.49
C TRP A 95 1.12 -7.28 -20.94
N PHE A 96 1.24 -5.96 -20.92
CA PHE A 96 0.17 -5.02 -21.29
C PHE A 96 0.56 -4.24 -22.54
N PRO A 97 -0.17 -4.30 -23.66
CA PRO A 97 0.12 -3.46 -24.83
C PRO A 97 -0.29 -1.99 -24.60
N ILE A 98 0.49 -1.26 -23.79
CA ILE A 98 0.24 0.15 -23.42
C ILE A 98 0.88 1.12 -24.43
N ASP A 99 1.94 0.71 -25.14
CA ASP A 99 2.61 1.50 -26.19
C ASP A 99 2.61 0.75 -27.54
N PRO A 100 2.12 1.36 -28.64
CA PRO A 100 2.12 0.77 -29.98
C PRO A 100 3.46 0.87 -30.73
N ASN A 101 4.54 1.46 -30.18
CA ASN A 101 5.82 1.59 -30.88
C ASN A 101 6.90 0.59 -30.39
N PRO A 102 6.94 -0.66 -30.90
CA PRO A 102 7.91 -1.70 -30.52
C PRO A 102 9.41 -1.34 -30.72
N ASP A 103 9.70 -0.28 -31.49
CA ASP A 103 11.06 0.05 -31.98
C ASP A 103 11.56 1.46 -31.56
N GLY A 104 10.84 2.18 -30.69
CA GLY A 104 11.28 3.47 -30.14
C GLY A 104 12.28 3.31 -28.97
N PRO A 105 13.07 4.34 -28.62
CA PRO A 105 13.84 4.33 -27.37
C PRO A 105 12.85 4.44 -26.19
N GLY A 106 12.44 3.27 -25.65
CA GLY A 106 11.35 3.10 -24.68
C GLY A 106 10.27 2.09 -25.10
N GLY A 107 10.36 1.58 -26.33
CA GLY A 107 9.27 1.00 -27.10
C GLY A 107 8.95 -0.48 -26.88
N ALA A 108 8.77 -0.99 -25.67
CA ALA A 108 7.96 -2.19 -25.47
C ALA A 108 7.56 -2.20 -24.01
N SER A 109 6.28 -2.35 -23.72
CA SER A 109 5.83 -2.60 -22.35
C SER A 109 6.58 -3.83 -21.82
N LYS A 110 7.41 -3.61 -20.80
CA LYS A 110 8.16 -4.71 -20.18
C LYS A 110 7.17 -5.61 -19.43
N PRO A 111 7.24 -6.94 -19.60
CA PRO A 111 6.44 -7.84 -18.78
C PRO A 111 6.77 -7.62 -17.29
N VAL A 112 5.73 -7.57 -16.46
CA VAL A 112 5.86 -7.41 -15.01
C VAL A 112 5.58 -8.77 -14.35
N GLU A 113 6.46 -9.21 -13.45
CA GLU A 113 6.29 -10.49 -12.75
C GLU A 113 5.08 -10.46 -11.81
N ILE A 114 4.33 -11.56 -11.74
CA ILE A 114 3.30 -11.78 -10.72
C ILE A 114 3.98 -12.43 -9.51
N VAL A 115 3.84 -11.80 -8.36
CA VAL A 115 4.55 -12.19 -7.12
C VAL A 115 3.63 -12.79 -6.07
N GLU A 116 2.31 -12.61 -6.20
CA GLU A 116 1.34 -13.09 -5.23
C GLU A 116 0.00 -13.41 -5.88
N LEU A 117 -0.65 -14.47 -5.38
CA LEU A 117 -1.98 -14.92 -5.74
C LEU A 117 -2.90 -14.86 -4.52
N VAL A 118 -4.07 -14.29 -4.70
CA VAL A 118 -5.19 -14.26 -3.74
C VAL A 118 -6.38 -14.94 -4.42
N PRO A 119 -6.44 -16.30 -4.38
CA PRO A 119 -7.48 -17.05 -5.04
C PRO A 119 -8.78 -17.02 -4.25
N ARG A 120 -9.90 -17.08 -4.97
CA ARG A 120 -11.20 -17.39 -4.40
C ARG A 120 -11.44 -18.90 -4.41
N THR A 121 -12.21 -19.37 -3.43
CA THR A 121 -12.61 -20.78 -3.30
C THR A 121 -14.01 -21.04 -3.83
N ASP A 122 -14.83 -20.00 -3.99
CA ASP A 122 -16.23 -20.10 -4.44
C ASP A 122 -16.41 -20.04 -5.96
N ARG A 123 -15.41 -19.56 -6.71
CA ARG A 123 -15.42 -19.44 -8.18
C ARG A 123 -14.03 -19.35 -8.78
N ASP A 124 -13.93 -19.54 -10.10
CA ASP A 124 -12.67 -19.54 -10.86
C ASP A 124 -12.07 -18.13 -11.03
N MET A 125 -11.64 -17.50 -9.93
CA MET A 125 -11.09 -16.15 -9.89
C MET A 125 -9.88 -16.10 -8.96
N VAL A 126 -8.85 -15.38 -9.40
CA VAL A 126 -7.71 -15.00 -8.57
C VAL A 126 -7.37 -13.54 -8.80
N LEU A 127 -7.10 -12.81 -7.71
CA LEU A 127 -6.36 -11.56 -7.79
C LEU A 127 -4.86 -11.88 -7.77
N ALA A 128 -4.13 -11.35 -8.74
CA ALA A 128 -2.72 -11.60 -8.93
C ALA A 128 -1.94 -10.28 -8.84
N ARG A 129 -1.06 -10.15 -7.83
CA ARG A 129 -0.28 -8.94 -7.61
C ARG A 129 0.97 -8.92 -8.49
N LEU A 130 1.20 -7.79 -9.12
CA LEU A 130 2.38 -7.46 -9.91
C LEU A 130 3.52 -7.01 -8.99
N ALA A 131 4.76 -7.30 -9.39
CA ALA A 131 5.96 -6.85 -8.69
C ALA A 131 6.16 -5.32 -8.71
N ALA A 132 5.52 -4.63 -9.65
CA ALA A 132 5.58 -3.19 -9.83
C ALA A 132 4.28 -2.69 -10.49
N PRO A 133 3.93 -1.39 -10.35
CA PRO A 133 2.75 -0.84 -11.01
C PRO A 133 2.83 -0.98 -12.54
N ALA A 134 1.72 -1.34 -13.18
CA ALA A 134 1.67 -1.54 -14.64
C ALA A 134 1.61 -0.23 -15.44
N GLY A 135 1.26 0.90 -14.81
CA GLY A 135 1.14 2.22 -15.46
C GLY A 135 -0.01 2.37 -16.47
N GLY A 136 -0.90 1.38 -16.57
CA GLY A 136 -2.05 1.35 -17.47
C GLY A 136 -3.37 1.73 -16.80
N PRO A 137 -4.45 1.98 -17.57
CA PRO A 137 -5.78 2.20 -17.00
C PRO A 137 -6.27 0.93 -16.29
N THR A 138 -7.12 1.10 -15.27
CA THR A 138 -7.77 0.01 -14.53
C THR A 138 -9.25 -0.09 -14.92
N VAL A 139 -9.88 -1.24 -14.64
CA VAL A 139 -11.33 -1.43 -14.80
C VAL A 139 -11.94 -1.85 -13.47
N PRO A 140 -12.94 -1.11 -12.95
CA PRO A 140 -13.62 -1.48 -11.73
C PRO A 140 -14.54 -2.69 -11.96
N PHE A 141 -14.79 -3.45 -10.90
CA PHE A 141 -15.84 -4.47 -10.91
C PHE A 141 -17.20 -3.81 -11.15
N ALA A 142 -18.07 -4.48 -11.90
CA ALA A 142 -19.47 -4.08 -11.99
C ALA A 142 -20.09 -4.09 -10.58
N THR A 143 -21.04 -3.20 -10.32
CA THR A 143 -21.78 -3.18 -9.03
C THR A 143 -23.25 -3.55 -9.22
N THR A 144 -23.62 -3.88 -10.46
CA THR A 144 -25.00 -4.21 -10.82
C THR A 144 -25.02 -5.51 -11.60
N ALA A 145 -25.87 -6.43 -11.14
CA ALA A 145 -26.04 -7.75 -11.72
C ALA A 145 -26.31 -7.69 -13.23
N PRO A 146 -25.67 -8.55 -14.04
CA PRO A 146 -26.07 -8.72 -15.42
C PRO A 146 -27.48 -9.28 -15.52
N THR A 147 -28.14 -9.00 -16.65
CA THR A 147 -29.50 -9.50 -16.93
C THR A 147 -29.51 -10.38 -18.17
N ALA A 148 -30.46 -11.33 -18.24
CA ALA A 148 -30.61 -12.16 -19.43
C ALA A 148 -30.93 -11.28 -20.65
N GLY A 149 -30.25 -11.52 -21.77
CA GLY A 149 -30.31 -10.72 -22.99
C GLY A 149 -29.32 -9.55 -23.03
N GLU A 150 -28.58 -9.29 -21.95
CA GLU A 150 -27.54 -8.26 -21.94
C GLU A 150 -26.35 -8.67 -22.81
N GLU A 151 -25.78 -7.71 -23.53
CA GLU A 151 -24.60 -7.90 -24.36
C GLU A 151 -23.32 -7.52 -23.59
N LEU A 152 -22.35 -8.42 -23.59
CA LEU A 152 -21.02 -8.23 -23.01
C LEU A 152 -19.95 -8.37 -24.10
N THR A 153 -18.86 -7.63 -23.96
CA THR A 153 -17.68 -7.74 -24.82
C THR A 153 -16.59 -8.53 -24.10
N ALA A 154 -16.27 -9.72 -24.59
CA ALA A 154 -15.09 -10.47 -24.17
C ALA A 154 -13.84 -9.88 -24.84
N VAL A 155 -12.72 -9.76 -24.13
CA VAL A 155 -11.42 -9.36 -24.68
C VAL A 155 -10.37 -10.38 -24.26
N GLY A 156 -9.49 -10.79 -25.18
CA GLY A 156 -8.46 -11.78 -24.85
C GLY A 156 -7.28 -11.85 -25.81
N PHE A 157 -6.26 -12.60 -25.38
CA PHE A 157 -5.04 -12.92 -26.14
C PHE A 157 -4.98 -14.39 -26.56
N GLY A 158 -6.08 -15.12 -26.41
CA GLY A 158 -6.18 -16.52 -26.77
C GLY A 158 -6.08 -16.76 -28.27
N ARG A 159 -6.38 -17.98 -28.69
CA ARG A 159 -6.40 -18.33 -30.11
C ARG A 159 -7.54 -17.61 -30.82
N THR A 160 -7.34 -17.31 -32.11
CA THR A 160 -8.40 -16.81 -33.00
C THR A 160 -8.97 -17.95 -33.84
N LYS A 161 -9.71 -17.64 -34.90
CA LYS A 161 -10.13 -18.59 -35.92
C LYS A 161 -8.98 -19.18 -36.71
N ASP A 162 -8.15 -18.28 -37.20
CA ASP A 162 -7.25 -18.57 -38.31
C ASP A 162 -5.85 -18.90 -37.83
N ALA A 163 -5.50 -18.47 -36.61
CA ALA A 163 -4.16 -18.67 -36.09
C ALA A 163 -4.07 -18.59 -34.57
N TRP A 164 -3.01 -19.20 -34.06
CA TRP A 164 -2.44 -18.90 -32.76
C TRP A 164 -1.73 -17.55 -32.84
N VAL A 165 -2.43 -16.45 -32.52
CA VAL A 165 -1.89 -15.07 -32.60
C VAL A 165 -1.83 -14.42 -31.21
N PRO A 166 -0.96 -14.89 -30.30
CA PRO A 166 -0.91 -14.46 -28.90
C PRO A 166 -0.26 -13.07 -28.71
N GLY A 167 -0.09 -12.30 -29.80
CA GLY A 167 0.55 -10.98 -29.79
C GLY A 167 -0.42 -9.81 -29.96
N THR A 168 -1.69 -10.08 -30.26
CA THR A 168 -2.71 -9.03 -30.49
C THR A 168 -3.98 -9.41 -29.76
N ARG A 169 -4.68 -8.42 -29.19
CA ARG A 169 -5.97 -8.63 -28.53
C ARG A 169 -7.08 -8.79 -29.56
N HIS A 170 -8.07 -9.60 -29.22
CA HIS A 170 -9.30 -9.77 -29.98
C HIS A 170 -10.50 -9.59 -29.08
N THR A 171 -11.64 -9.28 -29.70
CA THR A 171 -12.90 -9.07 -29.00
C THR A 171 -13.98 -9.98 -29.54
N ALA A 172 -14.85 -10.52 -28.67
CA ALA A 172 -16.03 -11.28 -29.09
C ALA A 172 -17.27 -10.78 -28.33
N ALA A 173 -18.42 -10.74 -28.99
CA ALA A 173 -19.67 -10.30 -28.40
C ALA A 173 -20.47 -11.50 -27.85
N PHE A 174 -20.94 -11.39 -26.61
CA PHE A 174 -21.72 -12.44 -25.95
C PHE A 174 -23.04 -11.91 -25.43
N THR A 175 -24.06 -12.75 -25.47
CA THR A 175 -25.36 -12.49 -24.84
C THR A 175 -25.47 -13.30 -23.55
N VAL A 176 -25.81 -12.63 -22.45
CA VAL A 176 -26.08 -13.30 -21.16
C VAL A 176 -27.36 -14.13 -21.27
N GLN A 177 -27.25 -15.44 -21.06
CA GLN A 177 -28.40 -16.35 -21.09
C GLN A 177 -29.05 -16.49 -19.72
N SER A 178 -28.24 -16.78 -18.71
CA SER A 178 -28.71 -16.94 -17.35
C SER A 178 -27.64 -16.54 -16.35
N VAL A 179 -28.09 -16.18 -15.16
CA VAL A 179 -27.24 -15.71 -14.08
C VAL A 179 -27.51 -16.58 -12.87
N SER A 180 -26.46 -17.14 -12.29
CA SER A 180 -26.51 -17.94 -11.07
C SER A 180 -25.82 -17.21 -9.90
N GLY A 181 -25.60 -17.90 -8.78
CA GLY A 181 -24.94 -17.33 -7.60
C GLY A 181 -23.52 -16.83 -7.88
N THR A 182 -22.69 -17.65 -8.52
CA THR A 182 -21.27 -17.34 -8.77
C THR A 182 -20.89 -17.31 -10.24
N THR A 183 -21.77 -17.74 -11.15
CA THR A 183 -21.49 -17.84 -12.58
C THR A 183 -22.59 -17.21 -13.42
N LEU A 184 -22.27 -16.96 -14.68
CA LEU A 184 -23.21 -16.60 -15.72
C LEU A 184 -22.97 -17.46 -16.96
N ALA A 185 -24.06 -17.87 -17.60
CA ALA A 185 -24.04 -18.59 -18.86
C ALA A 185 -24.16 -17.58 -20.01
N LEU A 186 -23.35 -17.78 -21.04
CA LEU A 186 -23.20 -16.89 -22.20
C LEU A 186 -23.39 -17.68 -23.48
N ASP A 187 -24.05 -17.07 -24.46
CA ASP A 187 -23.98 -17.52 -25.85
C ASP A 187 -23.21 -16.50 -26.68
N GLY A 188 -22.36 -16.98 -27.59
CA GLY A 188 -21.77 -16.11 -28.60
C GLY A 188 -22.87 -15.45 -29.43
N LYS A 189 -22.75 -14.14 -29.69
CA LYS A 189 -23.75 -13.38 -30.43
C LYS A 189 -23.86 -13.83 -31.89
N THR A 190 -22.77 -14.34 -32.44
CA THR A 190 -22.66 -14.99 -33.74
C THR A 190 -21.89 -16.30 -33.60
N ASP A 191 -21.98 -17.21 -34.58
CA ASP A 191 -21.24 -18.49 -34.60
C ASP A 191 -19.72 -18.29 -34.50
N ASP A 192 -19.23 -17.08 -34.83
CA ASP A 192 -17.82 -16.72 -34.78
C ASP A 192 -17.40 -16.08 -33.43
N ASP A 193 -18.33 -15.78 -32.53
CA ASP A 193 -18.03 -15.23 -31.20
C ASP A 193 -17.80 -16.38 -30.21
N ALA A 194 -16.54 -16.72 -29.92
CA ALA A 194 -16.18 -17.75 -28.94
C ALA A 194 -15.05 -17.30 -28.01
N ILE A 195 -15.05 -17.85 -26.79
CA ILE A 195 -13.92 -17.80 -25.86
C ILE A 195 -13.03 -19.00 -26.18
N CYS A 196 -11.76 -18.76 -26.51
CA CYS A 196 -10.82 -19.78 -26.94
C CYS A 196 -9.74 -20.06 -25.88
N ALA A 197 -9.01 -21.16 -26.05
CA ALA A 197 -7.83 -21.44 -25.22
C ALA A 197 -6.85 -20.23 -25.24
N GLY A 198 -6.47 -19.78 -24.04
CA GLY A 198 -5.67 -18.57 -23.82
C GLY A 198 -6.49 -17.30 -23.48
N ASP A 199 -7.80 -17.30 -23.74
CA ASP A 199 -8.69 -16.22 -23.31
C ASP A 199 -9.11 -16.34 -21.84
N ALA A 200 -8.84 -17.49 -21.20
CA ALA A 200 -9.14 -17.69 -19.78
C ALA A 200 -8.55 -16.55 -18.93
N GLY A 201 -9.40 -15.96 -18.07
CA GLY A 201 -9.13 -14.79 -17.28
C GLY A 201 -9.33 -13.44 -17.99
N GLY A 202 -9.67 -13.45 -19.28
CA GLY A 202 -9.96 -12.24 -20.04
C GLY A 202 -11.26 -11.55 -19.61
N PRO A 203 -11.35 -10.22 -19.69
CA PRO A 203 -12.50 -9.51 -19.18
C PRO A 203 -13.75 -9.68 -20.06
N LEU A 204 -14.90 -9.86 -19.42
CA LEU A 204 -16.23 -9.69 -20.01
C LEU A 204 -16.78 -8.34 -19.55
N LEU A 205 -16.88 -7.41 -20.47
CA LEU A 205 -17.10 -5.99 -20.21
C LEU A 205 -18.52 -5.56 -20.55
N ARG A 206 -19.09 -4.75 -19.67
CA ARG A 206 -20.23 -3.88 -19.97
C ARG A 206 -19.71 -2.48 -20.23
N GLN A 207 -20.27 -1.79 -21.23
CA GLN A 207 -20.07 -0.35 -21.37
C GLN A 207 -21.27 0.42 -20.81
N LYS A 208 -21.02 1.34 -19.88
CA LYS A 208 -22.03 2.18 -19.25
C LYS A 208 -21.48 3.60 -19.12
N ASP A 209 -22.24 4.58 -19.61
CA ASP A 209 -21.86 6.00 -19.58
C ASP A 209 -20.45 6.28 -20.15
N GLY A 210 -20.06 5.55 -21.20
CA GLY A 210 -18.75 5.67 -21.85
C GLY A 210 -17.59 5.02 -21.10
N LYS A 211 -17.83 4.36 -19.96
CA LYS A 211 -16.83 3.64 -19.16
C LYS A 211 -17.07 2.12 -19.23
N PHE A 212 -16.01 1.35 -19.01
CA PHE A 212 -16.12 -0.09 -18.87
C PHE A 212 -16.32 -0.49 -17.41
N GLU A 213 -17.19 -1.47 -17.20
CA GLU A 213 -17.33 -2.22 -15.94
C GLU A 213 -16.96 -3.68 -16.21
N LEU A 214 -16.21 -4.30 -15.32
CA LEU A 214 -15.84 -5.72 -15.40
C LEU A 214 -16.96 -6.58 -14.79
N VAL A 215 -17.72 -7.27 -15.64
CA VAL A 215 -18.87 -8.08 -15.22
C VAL A 215 -18.46 -9.50 -14.86
N ALA A 216 -17.53 -10.07 -15.61
CA ALA A 216 -17.04 -11.44 -15.42
C ALA A 216 -15.66 -11.65 -16.02
N LEU A 217 -15.08 -12.83 -15.76
CA LEU A 217 -13.84 -13.29 -16.39
C LEU A 217 -14.16 -14.48 -17.28
N ALA A 218 -13.57 -14.54 -18.48
CA ALA A 218 -13.64 -15.71 -19.33
C ALA A 218 -13.06 -16.92 -18.59
N SER A 219 -13.75 -18.07 -18.62
CA SER A 219 -13.30 -19.28 -17.92
C SER A 219 -13.57 -20.53 -18.75
N GLN A 220 -14.78 -21.09 -18.69
CA GLN A 220 -15.13 -22.33 -19.37
C GLN A 220 -15.85 -22.04 -20.69
N SER A 221 -15.46 -22.73 -21.76
CA SER A 221 -16.03 -22.56 -23.09
C SER A 221 -15.97 -23.87 -23.86
N TRP A 222 -16.99 -24.13 -24.69
CA TRP A 222 -16.98 -25.25 -25.63
C TRP A 222 -15.97 -25.05 -26.77
N GLN A 223 -15.47 -23.83 -26.96
CA GLN A 223 -14.49 -23.50 -28.01
C GLN A 223 -14.98 -23.85 -29.41
N GLY A 224 -16.30 -23.92 -29.61
CA GLY A 224 -16.92 -24.14 -30.92
C GLY A 224 -16.51 -23.01 -31.83
N GLY A 225 -15.85 -23.44 -32.89
CA GLY A 225 -15.06 -22.57 -33.70
C GLY A 225 -13.88 -21.91 -32.96
N CYS A 226 -12.85 -22.61 -32.51
CA CYS A 226 -11.57 -22.01 -32.10
C CYS A 226 -10.44 -22.69 -32.87
N TRP A 227 -9.33 -22.00 -33.13
CA TRP A 227 -8.24 -22.64 -33.88
C TRP A 227 -7.72 -23.88 -33.15
N GLY A 228 -7.76 -25.02 -33.84
CA GLY A 228 -7.36 -26.31 -33.29
C GLY A 228 -8.37 -26.96 -32.33
N SER A 229 -9.59 -26.43 -32.16
CA SER A 229 -10.67 -27.12 -31.45
C SER A 229 -11.34 -28.19 -32.33
N ASP A 230 -12.18 -29.05 -31.74
CA ASP A 230 -12.91 -30.08 -32.49
C ASP A 230 -13.90 -29.43 -33.46
N PRO A 231 -13.79 -29.71 -34.73
CA PRO A 231 -14.60 -29.07 -35.77
C PRO A 231 -16.04 -29.47 -35.92
N ALA A 232 -16.40 -30.62 -35.35
CA ALA A 232 -17.79 -30.96 -35.13
C ALA A 232 -18.40 -30.14 -33.97
N GLU A 233 -17.57 -29.50 -33.15
CA GLU A 233 -18.03 -28.61 -32.09
C GLU A 233 -18.42 -27.25 -32.68
N THR A 234 -19.73 -26.99 -32.68
CA THR A 234 -20.31 -25.73 -33.13
C THR A 234 -20.79 -24.88 -31.96
N ARG A 235 -20.73 -25.40 -30.73
CA ARG A 235 -21.18 -24.66 -29.55
C ARG A 235 -20.14 -23.64 -29.12
N ASN A 236 -20.53 -22.39 -29.10
CA ASN A 236 -19.73 -21.27 -28.62
C ASN A 236 -20.22 -20.75 -27.25
N ASP A 237 -21.12 -21.49 -26.59
CA ASP A 237 -21.57 -21.13 -25.25
C ASP A 237 -20.45 -21.28 -24.21
N ALA A 238 -20.51 -20.44 -23.19
CA ALA A 238 -19.49 -20.31 -22.15
C ALA A 238 -20.12 -20.13 -20.77
N VAL A 239 -19.36 -20.52 -19.74
CA VAL A 239 -19.70 -20.31 -18.33
C VAL A 239 -18.56 -19.56 -17.67
N SER A 240 -18.89 -18.40 -17.12
CA SER A 240 -17.91 -17.44 -16.59
C SER A 240 -18.22 -17.06 -15.15
N PRO A 241 -17.22 -16.95 -14.26
CA PRO A 241 -17.39 -16.40 -12.92
C PRO A 241 -17.80 -14.93 -13.00
N ARG A 242 -18.89 -14.59 -12.32
CA ARG A 242 -19.38 -13.21 -12.23
C ARG A 242 -18.64 -12.45 -11.12
N LEU A 243 -18.48 -11.15 -11.30
CA LEU A 243 -17.73 -10.27 -10.39
C LEU A 243 -18.60 -9.21 -9.72
N ASP A 244 -19.85 -9.03 -10.16
CA ASP A 244 -20.70 -7.95 -9.68
C ASP A 244 -21.19 -8.09 -8.22
N ASN A 245 -21.00 -9.26 -7.63
CA ASN A 245 -21.31 -9.58 -6.25
C ASN A 245 -20.03 -9.89 -5.44
N ILE A 246 -18.91 -9.33 -5.86
CA ILE A 246 -17.64 -9.34 -5.13
C ILE A 246 -17.25 -7.88 -4.87
N VAL A 247 -16.84 -7.59 -3.64
CA VAL A 247 -16.27 -6.29 -3.32
C VAL A 247 -14.80 -6.27 -3.75
N GLY A 248 -14.43 -5.23 -4.51
CA GLY A 248 -13.06 -4.96 -4.97
C GLY A 248 -12.79 -3.45 -5.00
N GLY A 249 -11.60 -3.07 -5.47
CA GLY A 249 -11.12 -1.68 -5.40
C GLY A 249 -10.45 -1.38 -4.07
N ASP A 250 -10.50 -0.13 -3.63
CA ASP A 250 -9.86 0.36 -2.40
C ASP A 250 -10.87 0.87 -1.35
N THR A 251 -12.14 1.04 -1.74
CA THR A 251 -13.12 1.82 -1.00
C THR A 251 -14.41 1.05 -0.73
N LEU A 252 -14.88 1.11 0.51
CA LEU A 252 -16.21 0.66 0.94
C LEU A 252 -17.16 1.85 1.00
N ALA A 253 -18.16 1.84 0.12
CA ALA A 253 -19.28 2.76 0.21
C ALA A 253 -20.24 2.35 1.34
N PRO A 254 -21.01 3.29 1.92
CA PRO A 254 -22.03 2.97 2.92
C PRO A 254 -23.01 1.88 2.44
N GLY A 255 -23.21 0.86 3.27
CA GLY A 255 -24.05 -0.31 2.98
C GLY A 255 -23.32 -1.50 2.34
N THR A 256 -22.03 -1.38 2.05
CA THR A 256 -21.22 -2.47 1.49
C THR A 256 -21.05 -3.61 2.49
N VAL A 257 -21.12 -4.85 2.00
CA VAL A 257 -20.88 -6.07 2.77
C VAL A 257 -19.78 -6.86 2.06
N LEU A 258 -18.67 -7.09 2.74
CA LEU A 258 -17.64 -8.02 2.31
C LEU A 258 -18.04 -9.42 2.76
N HIS A 259 -17.95 -10.34 1.81
CA HIS A 259 -18.03 -11.77 2.05
C HIS A 259 -16.62 -12.38 2.15
N ALA A 260 -16.57 -13.66 2.52
CA ALA A 260 -15.32 -14.39 2.54
C ALA A 260 -14.56 -14.22 1.21
N GLU A 261 -13.27 -13.90 1.35
CA GLU A 261 -12.28 -13.69 0.29
C GLU A 261 -12.51 -12.45 -0.58
N ASP A 262 -13.48 -11.60 -0.24
CA ASP A 262 -13.52 -10.24 -0.77
C ASP A 262 -12.32 -9.45 -0.26
N SER A 263 -11.74 -8.65 -1.16
CA SER A 263 -10.51 -7.92 -0.86
C SER A 263 -10.54 -6.51 -1.42
N LEU A 264 -10.12 -5.55 -0.61
CA LEU A 264 -9.65 -4.26 -1.08
C LEU A 264 -8.15 -4.32 -1.31
N THR A 265 -7.67 -3.57 -2.29
CA THR A 265 -6.26 -3.56 -2.71
C THR A 265 -5.75 -2.14 -2.83
N SER A 266 -4.52 -1.91 -2.39
CA SER A 266 -3.78 -0.66 -2.57
C SER A 266 -2.34 -0.95 -3.01
N ASN A 267 -1.52 0.09 -3.18
CA ASN A 267 -0.12 -0.07 -3.58
C ASN A 267 0.73 -0.76 -2.51
N ALA A 268 0.50 -0.52 -1.21
CA ALA A 268 1.33 -1.08 -0.13
C ALA A 268 0.71 -2.28 0.59
N ALA A 269 -0.62 -2.44 0.54
CA ALA A 269 -1.33 -3.48 1.30
C ALA A 269 -2.63 -3.96 0.63
N ARG A 270 -3.25 -4.97 1.25
CA ARG A 270 -4.63 -5.38 0.97
C ARG A 270 -5.41 -5.59 2.26
N LEU A 271 -6.72 -5.35 2.20
CA LEU A 271 -7.68 -5.71 3.25
C LEU A 271 -8.46 -6.92 2.76
N THR A 272 -8.51 -8.01 3.50
CA THR A 272 -9.25 -9.22 3.11
C THR A 272 -10.10 -9.74 4.26
N LEU A 273 -11.37 -10.04 4.01
CA LEU A 273 -12.16 -10.86 4.93
C LEU A 273 -11.82 -12.32 4.66
N LYS A 274 -11.02 -12.96 5.51
CA LYS A 274 -10.60 -14.34 5.31
C LYS A 274 -11.77 -15.31 5.48
N ALA A 275 -11.66 -16.48 4.86
CA ALA A 275 -12.68 -17.54 4.94
C ALA A 275 -12.95 -18.04 6.37
N ASP A 276 -12.02 -17.83 7.30
CA ASP A 276 -12.17 -18.11 8.73
C ASP A 276 -12.96 -17.03 9.49
N GLY A 277 -13.41 -15.98 8.82
CA GLY A 277 -14.18 -14.87 9.38
C GLY A 277 -13.35 -13.72 9.94
N ASN A 278 -12.03 -13.74 9.77
CA ASN A 278 -11.14 -12.68 10.24
C ASN A 278 -10.87 -11.63 9.16
N LEU A 279 -11.17 -10.36 9.46
CA LEU A 279 -10.82 -9.24 8.58
C LEU A 279 -9.41 -8.78 8.92
N VAL A 280 -8.54 -8.71 7.91
CA VAL A 280 -7.11 -8.43 8.09
C VAL A 280 -6.56 -7.46 7.05
N VAL A 281 -5.64 -6.59 7.47
CA VAL A 281 -4.75 -5.84 6.57
C VAL A 281 -3.44 -6.62 6.45
N VAL A 282 -2.99 -6.85 5.22
CA VAL A 282 -1.76 -7.58 4.90
C VAL A 282 -0.88 -6.75 3.99
N SER A 283 0.37 -6.50 4.40
CA SER A 283 1.36 -5.77 3.60
C SER A 283 1.83 -6.56 2.38
N ASN A 284 2.48 -5.88 1.43
CA ASN A 284 3.16 -6.52 0.30
C ASN A 284 4.28 -7.49 0.70
N ALA A 285 4.82 -7.35 1.92
CA ALA A 285 5.77 -8.31 2.52
C ALA A 285 5.10 -9.61 3.00
N GLY A 286 3.77 -9.72 2.89
CA GLY A 286 2.99 -10.89 3.25
C GLY A 286 2.70 -11.01 4.75
N LYS A 287 2.80 -9.91 5.49
CA LYS A 287 2.64 -9.85 6.95
C LYS A 287 1.31 -9.20 7.30
N THR A 288 0.63 -9.73 8.32
CA THR A 288 -0.61 -9.14 8.83
C THR A 288 -0.28 -7.97 9.73
N LEU A 289 -0.64 -6.76 9.30
CA LEU A 289 -0.43 -5.52 10.05
C LEU A 289 -1.55 -5.28 11.06
N TRP A 290 -2.79 -5.65 10.70
CA TRP A 290 -3.96 -5.47 11.57
C TRP A 290 -4.97 -6.60 11.41
N SER A 291 -5.74 -6.87 12.47
CA SER A 291 -6.76 -7.93 12.49
C SER A 291 -7.92 -7.60 13.44
N THR A 292 -9.14 -7.96 13.05
CA THR A 292 -10.31 -7.93 13.94
C THR A 292 -10.29 -8.99 15.03
N GLY A 293 -9.41 -10.00 14.94
CA GLY A 293 -9.34 -11.11 15.91
C GLY A 293 -10.51 -12.09 15.83
N THR A 294 -11.28 -12.08 14.74
CA THR A 294 -12.53 -12.84 14.60
C THR A 294 -12.38 -14.19 13.90
N ALA A 295 -11.16 -14.73 13.85
CA ALA A 295 -10.91 -16.05 13.25
C ALA A 295 -11.69 -17.17 13.95
N GLY A 296 -12.11 -18.18 13.19
CA GLY A 296 -12.92 -19.31 13.68
C GLY A 296 -14.42 -19.17 13.45
N HIS A 297 -14.85 -18.15 12.70
CA HIS A 297 -16.25 -17.84 12.37
C HIS A 297 -16.47 -17.92 10.84
N PRO A 298 -16.38 -19.10 10.22
CA PRO A 298 -16.58 -19.23 8.78
C PRO A 298 -17.98 -18.76 8.37
N GLY A 299 -18.05 -18.01 7.27
CA GLY A 299 -19.28 -17.38 6.81
C GLY A 299 -19.59 -16.01 7.44
N ALA A 300 -18.76 -15.53 8.37
CA ALA A 300 -18.85 -14.16 8.85
C ALA A 300 -18.79 -13.15 7.69
N THR A 301 -19.38 -11.98 7.91
CA THR A 301 -19.38 -10.87 6.95
C THR A 301 -18.87 -9.60 7.61
N ALA A 302 -18.16 -8.76 6.86
CA ALA A 302 -17.77 -7.43 7.32
C ALA A 302 -18.66 -6.39 6.63
N ARG A 303 -19.35 -5.55 7.41
CA ARG A 303 -20.33 -4.60 6.90
C ARG A 303 -19.94 -3.19 7.30
N PHE A 304 -19.81 -2.31 6.31
CA PHE A 304 -19.74 -0.87 6.51
C PHE A 304 -21.14 -0.29 6.38
N ASP A 305 -21.76 0.13 7.49
CA ASP A 305 -23.16 0.53 7.50
C ASP A 305 -23.38 1.99 7.04
N THR A 306 -24.65 2.39 6.93
CA THR A 306 -25.01 3.74 6.47
C THR A 306 -24.71 4.85 7.48
N ASN A 307 -24.45 4.48 8.73
CA ASN A 307 -24.03 5.41 9.79
C ASN A 307 -22.50 5.53 9.86
N GLY A 308 -21.76 4.77 9.06
CA GLY A 308 -20.29 4.78 9.02
C GLY A 308 -19.64 3.94 10.11
N ASN A 309 -20.31 2.90 10.62
CA ASN A 309 -19.71 1.88 11.48
C ASN A 309 -19.29 0.68 10.65
N LEU A 310 -18.07 0.18 10.86
CA LEU A 310 -17.60 -1.09 10.29
C LEU A 310 -17.73 -2.18 11.35
N ALA A 311 -18.43 -3.26 11.04
CA ALA A 311 -18.61 -4.38 11.95
C ALA A 311 -18.39 -5.72 11.25
N VAL A 312 -17.78 -6.67 11.96
CA VAL A 312 -17.75 -8.08 11.56
C VAL A 312 -18.87 -8.80 12.30
N LEU A 313 -19.77 -9.44 11.56
CA LEU A 313 -20.89 -10.21 12.10
C LEU A 313 -20.69 -11.70 11.81
N ASP A 314 -21.23 -12.55 12.68
CA ASP A 314 -21.30 -13.99 12.45
C ASP A 314 -22.15 -14.35 11.22
N ALA A 315 -22.15 -15.64 10.86
CA ALA A 315 -22.72 -16.11 9.60
C ALA A 315 -24.23 -15.86 9.44
N ASP A 316 -24.99 -15.77 10.53
CA ASP A 316 -26.42 -15.43 10.50
C ASP A 316 -26.71 -13.94 10.77
N GLY A 317 -25.66 -13.15 11.07
CA GLY A 317 -25.75 -11.72 11.33
C GLY A 317 -26.35 -11.38 12.70
N SER A 318 -26.49 -12.36 13.61
CA SER A 318 -27.08 -12.15 14.93
C SER A 318 -26.09 -11.64 15.98
N THR A 319 -24.79 -11.90 15.78
CA THR A 319 -23.73 -11.53 16.72
C THR A 319 -22.72 -10.60 16.06
N VAL A 320 -22.48 -9.44 16.68
CA VAL A 320 -21.34 -8.58 16.35
C VAL A 320 -20.09 -9.16 17.00
N LEU A 321 -19.17 -9.66 16.17
CA LEU A 321 -17.89 -10.24 16.61
C LEU A 321 -16.84 -9.15 16.86
N TRP A 322 -16.89 -8.07 16.08
CA TRP A 322 -16.03 -6.89 16.22
C TRP A 322 -16.73 -5.67 15.60
N GLU A 323 -16.43 -4.46 16.10
CA GLU A 323 -16.85 -3.20 15.47
C GLU A 323 -15.87 -2.04 15.74
N SER A 324 -15.79 -1.09 14.79
CA SER A 324 -14.98 0.13 14.90
C SER A 324 -15.54 1.16 15.86
N LYS A 325 -16.84 1.06 16.20
CA LYS A 325 -17.58 2.02 17.07
C LYS A 325 -17.56 3.45 16.54
N THR A 326 -17.57 3.60 15.22
CA THR A 326 -17.50 4.90 14.54
C THR A 326 -18.89 5.44 14.18
N THR A 327 -18.98 6.74 13.95
CA THR A 327 -20.17 7.40 13.38
C THR A 327 -19.69 8.39 12.32
N ALA A 328 -19.91 8.03 11.06
CA ALA A 328 -19.54 8.79 9.87
C ALA A 328 -20.65 8.69 8.79
N PRO A 329 -21.85 9.24 9.02
CA PRO A 329 -22.96 9.12 8.06
C PRO A 329 -22.60 9.71 6.70
N GLY A 330 -22.81 8.94 5.63
CA GLY A 330 -22.41 9.33 4.27
C GLY A 330 -20.90 9.32 4.03
N GLY A 331 -20.11 8.82 4.97
CA GLY A 331 -18.67 8.62 4.88
C GLY A 331 -18.27 7.39 4.07
N THR A 332 -16.99 7.05 4.09
CA THR A 332 -16.42 5.87 3.40
C THR A 332 -15.36 5.21 4.26
N ALA A 333 -15.08 3.92 4.02
CA ALA A 333 -13.88 3.28 4.54
C ALA A 333 -12.93 3.00 3.38
N VAL A 334 -11.68 3.44 3.47
CA VAL A 334 -10.72 3.45 2.36
C VAL A 334 -9.42 2.79 2.81
N LEU A 335 -8.92 1.85 2.03
CA LEU A 335 -7.54 1.38 2.13
C LEU A 335 -6.66 2.30 1.28
N GLN A 336 -5.93 3.20 1.93
CA GLN A 336 -5.05 4.13 1.24
C GLN A 336 -3.87 3.40 0.58
N ASP A 337 -3.25 4.03 -0.43
CA ASP A 337 -2.11 3.45 -1.14
C ASP A 337 -0.90 3.20 -0.23
N ARG A 338 -0.71 4.02 0.81
CA ARG A 338 0.28 3.80 1.89
C ARG A 338 -0.02 2.64 2.85
N GLY A 339 -1.15 1.95 2.69
CA GLY A 339 -1.49 0.74 3.44
C GLY A 339 -2.34 0.96 4.69
N ASN A 340 -2.62 2.20 5.09
CA ASN A 340 -3.52 2.49 6.21
C ASN A 340 -5.00 2.34 5.81
N PHE A 341 -5.80 1.67 6.63
CA PHE A 341 -7.23 1.52 6.43
C PHE A 341 -8.01 2.49 7.33
N VAL A 342 -8.71 3.44 6.70
CA VAL A 342 -9.27 4.63 7.36
C VAL A 342 -10.76 4.75 7.12
N ILE A 343 -11.53 5.06 8.16
CA ILE A 343 -12.94 5.46 8.06
C ILE A 343 -13.00 6.99 8.05
N ARG A 344 -13.51 7.56 6.96
CA ARG A 344 -13.70 9.01 6.77
C ARG A 344 -15.16 9.38 6.81
N ASP A 345 -15.46 10.58 7.27
CA ASP A 345 -16.80 11.17 7.10
C ASP A 345 -17.02 11.76 5.70
N ALA A 346 -18.23 12.29 5.47
CA ALA A 346 -18.61 12.89 4.19
C ALA A 346 -17.82 14.18 3.84
N GLN A 347 -17.07 14.74 4.79
CA GLN A 347 -16.17 15.88 4.58
C GLN A 347 -14.74 15.44 4.29
N GLY A 348 -14.46 14.13 4.36
CA GLY A 348 -13.13 13.55 4.15
C GLY A 348 -12.30 13.43 5.44
N ALA A 349 -12.80 13.91 6.57
CA ALA A 349 -12.07 13.86 7.83
C ALA A 349 -12.04 12.43 8.37
N SER A 350 -10.85 11.97 8.77
CA SER A 350 -10.67 10.68 9.41
C SER A 350 -11.40 10.61 10.76
N ARG A 351 -12.06 9.49 11.02
CA ARG A 351 -12.81 9.18 12.24
C ARG A 351 -12.27 7.97 13.00
N TRP A 352 -11.48 7.14 12.32
CA TRP A 352 -10.79 5.98 12.85
C TRP A 352 -9.80 5.49 11.80
N ALA A 353 -8.63 5.02 12.24
CA ALA A 353 -7.64 4.37 11.40
C ALA A 353 -7.20 3.05 12.03
N ALA A 354 -6.71 2.15 11.18
CA ALA A 354 -6.13 0.89 11.62
C ALA A 354 -4.68 1.04 12.12
N GLY A 355 -3.99 2.13 11.74
CA GLY A 355 -2.58 2.38 12.08
C GLY A 355 -1.65 1.44 11.32
N THR A 356 -1.90 1.23 10.01
CA THR A 356 -1.17 0.24 9.19
C THR A 356 -0.39 0.85 8.03
N GLU A 357 -0.11 2.14 8.09
CA GLU A 357 0.76 2.81 7.12
C GLU A 357 2.17 2.23 7.16
N ILE A 358 2.75 2.05 5.97
CA ILE A 358 4.14 1.65 5.82
C ILE A 358 4.93 2.91 5.46
N ARG A 359 5.85 3.30 6.34
CA ARG A 359 6.64 4.54 6.19
C ARG A 359 7.93 4.26 5.45
N HIS A 360 8.37 5.21 4.62
CA HIS A 360 9.69 5.17 3.97
C HIS A 360 9.96 3.92 3.12
N ASP A 361 8.93 3.27 2.56
CA ASP A 361 9.11 2.16 1.61
C ASP A 361 9.44 2.73 0.23
N TYR A 362 10.74 2.90 -0.05
CA TYR A 362 11.19 3.49 -1.31
C TYR A 362 11.09 2.50 -2.48
N ASN A 363 11.05 1.19 -2.18
CA ASN A 363 11.13 0.15 -3.19
C ASN A 363 9.77 -0.52 -3.50
N GLY A 364 8.78 -0.40 -2.61
CA GLY A 364 7.42 -0.92 -2.71
C GLY A 364 7.24 -2.37 -2.24
N ASP A 365 8.19 -2.94 -1.48
CA ASP A 365 8.14 -4.34 -1.03
C ASP A 365 7.35 -4.57 0.26
N GLY A 366 6.82 -3.50 0.86
CA GLY A 366 6.01 -3.53 2.07
C GLY A 366 6.83 -3.54 3.36
N ARG A 367 8.06 -3.00 3.32
CA ARG A 367 8.93 -2.73 4.48
C ARG A 367 9.41 -1.28 4.39
N SER A 368 9.68 -0.68 5.54
CA SER A 368 10.45 0.57 5.55
C SER A 368 11.87 0.34 5.02
N ASP A 369 12.44 1.35 4.37
CA ASP A 369 13.81 1.38 3.88
C ASP A 369 14.57 2.58 4.48
N LEU A 370 15.87 2.69 4.22
CA LEU A 370 16.64 3.92 4.51
C LEU A 370 16.96 4.67 3.23
N ALA A 371 16.99 6.00 3.32
CA ALA A 371 17.56 6.86 2.29
C ALA A 371 18.56 7.84 2.90
N GLU A 372 19.67 8.07 2.21
CA GLU A 372 20.74 8.97 2.64
C GLU A 372 21.18 9.88 1.50
N TRP A 373 21.63 11.07 1.86
CA TRP A 373 22.30 11.99 0.93
C TRP A 373 23.80 12.01 1.20
N TYR A 374 24.59 11.64 0.20
CA TYR A 374 26.05 11.64 0.25
C TYR A 374 26.62 12.85 -0.46
N ASP A 375 27.46 13.64 0.22
CA ASP A 375 28.22 14.74 -0.40
C ASP A 375 29.66 14.28 -0.72
N TYR A 376 30.01 14.16 -2.00
CA TYR A 376 31.34 13.70 -2.38
C TYR A 376 32.38 14.82 -2.34
N GLY A 377 33.64 14.44 -2.09
CA GLY A 377 34.75 15.41 -1.96
C GLY A 377 35.14 16.15 -3.25
N ASP A 378 34.71 15.65 -4.41
CA ASP A 378 34.83 16.34 -5.71
C ASP A 378 33.63 17.25 -6.02
N GLY A 379 32.66 17.31 -5.11
CA GLY A 379 31.53 18.24 -5.10
C GLY A 379 30.25 17.73 -5.78
N HIS A 380 30.23 16.49 -6.28
CA HIS A 380 28.98 15.85 -6.74
C HIS A 380 28.23 15.25 -5.54
N ASP A 381 26.92 15.09 -5.66
CA ASP A 381 26.08 14.57 -4.58
C ASP A 381 25.20 13.42 -5.09
N GLU A 382 24.80 12.53 -4.19
CA GLU A 382 24.01 11.34 -4.51
C GLU A 382 23.01 11.01 -3.39
N ILE A 383 21.84 10.52 -3.77
CA ILE A 383 20.94 9.81 -2.86
C ILE A 383 21.19 8.33 -3.01
N HIS A 384 21.40 7.63 -1.89
CA HIS A 384 21.40 6.17 -1.87
C HIS A 384 20.24 5.64 -1.04
N THR A 385 19.73 4.47 -1.43
CA THR A 385 18.73 3.72 -0.67
C THR A 385 19.32 2.42 -0.14
N PHE A 386 18.91 2.04 1.07
CA PHE A 386 19.24 0.76 1.69
C PHE A 386 17.95 -0.04 1.85
N SER A 387 17.77 -1.05 1.00
CA SER A 387 16.60 -1.92 1.10
C SER A 387 16.67 -2.79 2.34
N ALA A 388 15.58 -2.83 3.09
CA ALA A 388 15.47 -3.70 4.25
C ALA A 388 15.32 -5.17 3.85
N LYS A 389 15.65 -6.06 4.79
CA LYS A 389 15.56 -7.52 4.66
C LYS A 389 14.48 -8.06 5.59
N ALA A 390 14.12 -9.32 5.35
CA ALA A 390 13.19 -10.09 6.19
C ALA A 390 13.51 -10.12 7.69
N ASP A 391 14.77 -9.92 8.07
CA ASP A 391 15.25 -9.93 9.46
C ASP A 391 15.38 -8.52 10.08
N GLY A 392 15.02 -7.46 9.35
CA GLY A 392 15.19 -6.06 9.76
C GLY A 392 16.59 -5.49 9.48
N GLY A 393 17.52 -6.29 8.94
CA GLY A 393 18.83 -5.79 8.50
C GLY A 393 18.75 -5.15 7.11
N PHE A 394 19.81 -4.45 6.70
CA PHE A 394 19.84 -3.77 5.40
C PHE A 394 20.77 -4.43 4.39
N ASN A 395 20.43 -4.31 3.11
CA ASN A 395 21.34 -4.58 1.99
C ASN A 395 22.40 -3.48 1.86
N ALA A 396 23.39 -3.69 0.99
CA ALA A 396 24.31 -2.62 0.62
C ALA A 396 23.55 -1.46 -0.07
N PRO A 397 24.00 -0.21 0.11
CA PRO A 397 23.35 0.93 -0.52
C PRO A 397 23.37 0.79 -2.03
N ALA A 398 22.26 1.15 -2.66
CA ALA A 398 22.13 1.27 -4.10
C ALA A 398 22.04 2.75 -4.49
N HIS A 399 22.63 3.10 -5.63
CA HIS A 399 22.43 4.41 -6.26
C HIS A 399 20.93 4.63 -6.48
N ALA A 400 20.39 5.73 -5.97
CA ALA A 400 18.99 6.11 -6.19
C ALA A 400 18.85 7.30 -7.15
N TRP A 401 19.69 8.32 -7.01
CA TRP A 401 19.76 9.50 -7.88
C TRP A 401 21.08 10.26 -7.65
N SER A 402 21.64 10.93 -8.65
CA SER A 402 22.89 11.69 -8.52
C SER A 402 22.85 13.01 -9.28
N VAL A 403 23.74 13.93 -8.88
CA VAL A 403 23.87 15.25 -9.50
C VAL A 403 25.32 15.69 -9.61
N LEU A 404 25.64 16.38 -10.70
CA LEU A 404 26.98 16.90 -10.97
C LEU A 404 27.41 17.99 -9.98
N PRO A 405 28.71 18.30 -9.90
CA PRO A 405 29.20 19.31 -8.98
C PRO A 405 28.62 20.72 -9.17
N GLY A 406 28.44 21.43 -8.05
CA GLY A 406 28.02 22.83 -8.02
C GLY A 406 26.51 23.08 -8.13
N ASN A 407 25.70 22.03 -7.95
CA ASN A 407 24.24 22.14 -7.98
C ASN A 407 23.62 22.19 -6.57
N TYR A 408 24.15 21.40 -5.64
CA TYR A 408 23.65 21.27 -4.27
C TYR A 408 24.80 21.26 -3.26
N TRP A 409 24.45 21.55 -2.01
CA TRP A 409 25.37 21.62 -0.87
C TRP A 409 24.61 21.14 0.36
N ALA A 410 25.06 20.05 0.97
CA ALA A 410 24.37 19.39 2.07
C ALA A 410 24.11 20.33 3.28
N GLU A 411 25.03 21.25 3.55
CA GLU A 411 24.91 22.24 4.64
C GLU A 411 23.77 23.25 4.44
N ASN A 412 23.30 23.42 3.19
CA ASN A 412 22.20 24.31 2.83
C ASN A 412 20.87 23.55 2.71
N MET A 413 20.82 22.29 3.15
CA MET A 413 19.65 21.43 3.02
C MET A 413 19.10 20.98 4.36
N LYS A 414 17.78 21.11 4.52
CA LYS A 414 17.00 20.42 5.55
C LYS A 414 16.20 19.33 4.84
N ARG A 415 16.74 18.11 4.85
CA ARG A 415 16.22 16.94 4.11
C ARG A 415 15.17 16.22 4.95
N PHE A 416 14.14 15.70 4.31
CA PHE A 416 13.10 14.93 4.97
C PHE A 416 12.37 14.02 3.98
N THR A 417 11.56 13.10 4.50
CA THR A 417 10.88 12.08 3.70
C THR A 417 9.40 11.94 4.10
N GLY A 418 8.58 11.43 3.19
CA GLY A 418 7.16 11.15 3.35
C GLY A 418 6.55 10.73 2.01
N ASP A 419 5.36 10.14 1.99
CA ASP A 419 4.61 9.85 0.75
C ASP A 419 3.89 11.12 0.27
N PHE A 420 4.58 11.98 -0.48
CA PHE A 420 4.09 13.33 -0.82
C PHE A 420 3.07 13.31 -1.97
N ASN A 421 3.08 12.27 -2.82
CA ASN A 421 2.11 12.15 -3.92
C ASN A 421 0.96 11.18 -3.59
N GLY A 422 1.05 10.41 -2.50
CA GLY A 422 0.02 9.49 -2.03
C GLY A 422 0.01 8.17 -2.80
N ASP A 423 1.15 7.77 -3.36
CA ASP A 423 1.27 6.55 -4.17
C ASP A 423 1.73 5.32 -3.37
N GLY A 424 1.86 5.47 -2.05
CA GLY A 424 2.21 4.41 -1.12
C GLY A 424 3.70 4.10 -1.06
N ARG A 425 4.56 4.91 -1.70
CA ARG A 425 6.01 4.84 -1.56
C ARG A 425 6.53 6.10 -0.88
N GLY A 426 7.64 5.95 -0.15
CA GLY A 426 8.33 7.10 0.41
C GLY A 426 8.94 7.98 -0.69
N ASP A 427 8.80 9.29 -0.57
CA ASP A 427 9.49 10.29 -1.38
C ASP A 427 10.55 11.02 -0.53
N VAL A 428 11.41 11.80 -1.18
CA VAL A 428 12.40 12.65 -0.53
C VAL A 428 12.14 14.11 -0.87
N ALA A 429 12.30 15.00 0.11
CA ALA A 429 12.25 16.44 -0.12
C ALA A 429 13.32 17.16 0.70
N ALA A 430 13.62 18.39 0.30
CA ALA A 430 14.49 19.27 1.06
C ALA A 430 14.05 20.73 0.93
N PHE A 431 14.09 21.45 2.05
CA PHE A 431 14.24 22.89 1.99
C PHE A 431 15.70 23.22 1.67
N TYR A 432 15.89 24.15 0.73
CA TYR A 432 17.20 24.61 0.27
C TYR A 432 17.38 26.10 0.53
N GLY A 433 18.40 26.47 1.32
CA GLY A 433 18.80 27.85 1.57
C GLY A 433 19.78 28.36 0.53
N TYR A 434 19.41 29.39 -0.23
CA TYR A 434 20.27 29.96 -1.26
C TYR A 434 21.13 31.10 -0.69
N SER A 435 22.32 31.30 -1.25
CA SER A 435 23.26 32.36 -0.81
C SER A 435 22.73 33.79 -0.97
N ASN A 436 21.69 33.99 -1.78
CA ASN A 436 21.01 35.28 -1.94
C ASN A 436 19.90 35.51 -0.89
N GLY A 437 19.69 34.57 0.04
CA GLY A 437 18.64 34.61 1.05
C GLY A 437 17.30 34.00 0.62
N ASP A 438 17.19 33.49 -0.62
CA ASP A 438 15.99 32.74 -1.02
C ASP A 438 15.91 31.41 -0.26
N VAL A 439 14.70 30.90 -0.10
CA VAL A 439 14.44 29.53 0.37
C VAL A 439 13.55 28.83 -0.65
N GLY A 440 13.93 27.61 -1.04
CA GLY A 440 13.13 26.76 -1.92
C GLY A 440 12.78 25.43 -1.27
N LEU A 441 11.73 24.78 -1.76
CA LEU A 441 11.35 23.42 -1.44
C LEU A 441 11.46 22.57 -2.72
N ILE A 442 12.16 21.45 -2.59
CA ILE A 442 12.55 20.57 -3.71
C ILE A 442 12.10 19.16 -3.35
N THR A 443 11.46 18.46 -4.28
CA THR A 443 10.93 17.11 -4.08
C THR A 443 11.49 16.15 -5.13
N TRP A 444 11.86 14.95 -4.72
CA TRP A 444 12.26 13.80 -5.54
C TRP A 444 11.27 12.67 -5.27
N LEU A 445 10.42 12.34 -6.26
CA LEU A 445 9.42 11.28 -6.13
C LEU A 445 10.03 9.90 -6.36
N SER A 446 9.59 8.90 -5.59
CA SER A 446 9.99 7.51 -5.77
C SER A 446 9.42 6.91 -7.04
N LEU A 447 10.31 6.32 -7.84
CA LEU A 447 9.97 5.56 -9.04
C LEU A 447 9.76 4.07 -8.73
N GLY A 448 9.86 3.66 -7.47
CA GLY A 448 9.91 2.26 -7.05
C GLY A 448 11.29 1.63 -7.26
N GLY A 449 11.49 0.45 -6.68
CA GLY A 449 12.79 -0.24 -6.73
C GLY A 449 13.95 0.53 -6.06
N GLY A 450 13.66 1.55 -5.24
CA GLY A 450 14.65 2.37 -4.55
C GLY A 450 15.26 3.49 -5.39
N LEU A 451 14.65 3.86 -6.53
CA LEU A 451 15.08 4.96 -7.41
C LEU A 451 14.23 6.21 -7.22
N PHE A 452 14.81 7.38 -7.47
CA PHE A 452 14.10 8.66 -7.45
C PHE A 452 14.08 9.36 -8.82
N SER A 453 13.04 10.15 -9.05
CA SER A 453 12.88 11.03 -10.21
C SER A 453 13.85 12.21 -10.20
N GLU A 454 13.91 12.95 -11.32
CA GLU A 454 14.52 14.27 -11.32
C GLU A 454 13.77 15.23 -10.38
N PRO A 455 14.46 16.13 -9.67
CA PRO A 455 13.83 17.00 -8.70
C PRO A 455 12.83 17.95 -9.34
N GLN A 456 11.69 18.09 -8.68
CA GLN A 456 10.75 19.19 -8.94
C GLN A 456 10.89 20.28 -7.87
N HIS A 457 10.81 21.53 -8.29
CA HIS A 457 10.82 22.69 -7.39
C HIS A 457 9.38 23.08 -7.06
N SER A 458 8.90 22.63 -5.93
CA SER A 458 7.50 22.73 -5.53
C SER A 458 7.14 24.09 -4.91
N TRP A 459 8.10 24.78 -4.29
CA TRP A 459 7.90 26.13 -3.75
C TRP A 459 9.21 26.93 -3.69
N LYS A 460 9.12 28.26 -3.78
CA LYS A 460 10.26 29.18 -3.58
C LYS A 460 9.80 30.55 -3.10
N THR A 461 10.53 31.16 -2.17
CA THR A 461 10.35 32.56 -1.75
C THR A 461 11.66 33.35 -1.79
N THR A 462 11.53 34.67 -1.97
CA THR A 462 12.65 35.63 -1.97
C THR A 462 12.63 36.56 -0.75
N SER A 463 11.63 36.45 0.13
CA SER A 463 11.53 37.27 1.34
C SER A 463 10.61 36.64 2.40
N GLY A 464 10.73 37.11 3.64
CA GLY A 464 9.85 36.70 4.76
C GLY A 464 10.22 35.37 5.43
N TRP A 465 11.20 34.66 4.90
CA TRP A 465 11.72 33.40 5.44
C TRP A 465 13.24 33.45 5.51
N SER A 466 13.79 32.79 6.53
CA SER A 466 15.22 32.57 6.71
C SER A 466 15.44 31.09 6.97
N PHE A 467 16.33 30.47 6.19
CA PHE A 467 16.62 29.04 6.27
C PHE A 467 17.02 28.58 7.69
N ASP A 468 17.86 29.36 8.38
CA ASP A 468 18.35 29.02 9.72
C ASP A 468 17.26 29.00 10.79
N ARG A 469 16.11 29.64 10.52
CA ARG A 469 14.97 29.75 11.44
C ARG A 469 13.93 28.64 11.30
N MET A 470 14.21 27.64 10.46
CA MET A 470 13.26 26.59 10.11
C MET A 470 13.63 25.28 10.79
N THR A 471 12.67 24.67 11.49
CA THR A 471 12.73 23.26 11.88
C THR A 471 11.61 22.52 11.16
N VAL A 472 11.97 21.51 10.37
CA VAL A 472 11.07 20.89 9.39
C VAL A 472 10.61 19.54 9.90
N ASN A 473 9.32 19.25 9.71
CA ASN A 473 8.67 18.00 10.07
C ASN A 473 7.73 17.58 8.93
N SER A 474 7.56 16.29 8.69
CA SER A 474 6.63 15.74 7.70
C SER A 474 5.68 14.70 8.30
N GLY A 475 4.48 14.62 7.72
CA GLY A 475 3.42 13.68 8.09
C GLY A 475 2.08 14.08 7.54
N ASP A 476 1.14 13.15 7.45
CA ASP A 476 -0.22 13.34 6.95
C ASP A 476 -1.05 14.10 7.99
N PHE A 477 -0.88 15.42 8.01
CA PHE A 477 -1.45 16.29 9.04
C PHE A 477 -2.94 16.59 8.80
N ASP A 478 -3.41 16.53 7.55
CA ASP A 478 -4.84 16.69 7.22
C ASP A 478 -5.59 15.36 7.09
N GLY A 479 -4.85 14.25 7.01
CA GLY A 479 -5.35 12.88 6.97
C GLY A 479 -5.71 12.44 5.56
N ASP A 480 -5.38 13.16 4.50
CA ASP A 480 -5.78 12.86 3.12
C ASP A 480 -5.07 11.65 2.50
N GLY A 481 -4.08 11.09 3.19
CA GLY A 481 -3.26 9.96 2.75
C GLY A 481 -1.94 10.37 2.09
N ARG A 482 -1.65 11.67 1.98
CA ARG A 482 -0.35 12.22 1.61
C ARG A 482 0.34 12.80 2.83
N ASP A 483 1.64 12.57 2.96
CA ASP A 483 2.40 13.28 3.98
C ASP A 483 2.53 14.76 3.60
N ASP A 484 2.22 15.65 4.53
CA ASP A 484 2.39 17.10 4.43
C ASP A 484 3.73 17.53 5.04
N VAL A 485 3.96 18.85 5.09
CA VAL A 485 5.13 19.44 5.74
C VAL A 485 4.73 20.54 6.72
N ALA A 486 5.17 20.45 7.97
CA ALA A 486 5.01 21.48 8.99
C ALA A 486 6.36 22.04 9.41
N VAL A 487 6.54 23.35 9.21
CA VAL A 487 7.76 24.06 9.58
C VAL A 487 7.55 24.88 10.83
N TRP A 488 8.25 24.51 11.91
CA TRP A 488 8.38 25.38 13.08
C TRP A 488 9.33 26.52 12.73
N TYR A 489 8.83 27.74 12.78
CA TYR A 489 9.57 28.94 12.44
C TYR A 489 9.73 29.83 13.68
N ASP A 490 10.97 30.03 14.13
CA ASP A 490 11.30 30.88 15.27
C ASP A 490 11.52 32.34 14.81
N TYR A 491 10.57 33.23 15.11
CA TYR A 491 10.69 34.63 14.69
C TYR A 491 11.66 35.40 15.58
N ALA A 492 12.33 36.40 14.99
CA ALA A 492 13.31 37.24 15.69
C ALA A 492 12.70 38.07 16.83
N ASP A 493 11.38 38.24 16.85
CA ASP A 493 10.63 38.93 17.90
C ASP A 493 10.26 38.02 19.09
N GLY A 494 10.65 36.72 19.03
CA GLY A 494 10.39 35.73 20.07
C GLY A 494 9.06 34.99 19.93
N GLY A 495 8.27 35.30 18.89
CA GLY A 495 7.09 34.51 18.53
C GLY A 495 7.45 33.29 17.71
N ASP A 496 6.68 32.21 17.85
CA ASP A 496 6.87 30.98 17.08
C ASP A 496 5.58 30.65 16.32
N LYS A 497 5.74 30.07 15.12
CA LYS A 497 4.62 29.53 14.34
C LYS A 497 4.96 28.17 13.76
N LEU A 498 3.94 27.33 13.61
CA LEU A 498 3.98 26.29 12.59
C LEU A 498 3.38 26.85 11.31
N HIS A 499 4.04 26.54 10.20
CA HIS A 499 3.49 26.74 8.86
C HIS A 499 3.34 25.40 8.18
N THR A 500 2.11 25.05 7.81
CA THR A 500 1.83 23.80 7.09
C THR A 500 1.80 24.05 5.59
N PHE A 501 2.44 23.17 4.84
CA PHE A 501 2.41 23.04 3.39
C PHE A 501 1.67 21.75 3.06
N LEU A 502 0.44 21.86 2.55
CA LEU A 502 -0.34 20.68 2.16
C LEU A 502 0.23 20.07 0.88
N ALA A 503 0.38 18.74 0.88
CA ALA A 503 0.85 17.99 -0.27
C ALA A 503 -0.21 17.89 -1.37
N LYS A 504 0.25 17.81 -2.61
CA LYS A 504 -0.59 17.69 -3.80
C LYS A 504 -0.32 16.34 -4.45
N ALA A 505 -1.30 15.81 -5.17
CA ALA A 505 -1.16 14.55 -5.91
C ALA A 505 -0.04 14.53 -6.98
N ASP A 506 0.54 15.68 -7.33
CA ASP A 506 1.73 15.76 -8.20
C ASP A 506 3.05 15.66 -7.40
N GLY A 507 3.01 15.49 -6.08
CA GLY A 507 4.15 15.46 -5.17
C GLY A 507 4.75 16.84 -4.85
N GLY A 508 4.15 17.92 -5.37
CA GLY A 508 4.46 19.28 -4.95
C GLY A 508 3.61 19.72 -3.75
N PHE A 509 3.81 20.95 -3.29
CA PHE A 509 3.09 21.48 -2.12
C PHE A 509 2.32 22.76 -2.43
N ALA A 510 1.25 22.99 -1.69
CA ALA A 510 0.49 24.24 -1.69
C ALA A 510 1.29 25.37 -1.01
N SER A 511 0.83 26.62 -1.18
CA SER A 511 1.36 27.75 -0.43
C SER A 511 1.15 27.55 1.07
N PRO A 512 2.15 27.87 1.92
CA PRO A 512 2.04 27.63 3.35
C PRO A 512 1.02 28.56 4.01
N PHE A 513 0.40 28.07 5.09
CA PHE A 513 -0.42 28.87 5.99
C PHE A 513 0.03 28.67 7.44
N ALA A 514 -0.21 29.67 8.30
CA ALA A 514 0.09 29.56 9.72
C ALA A 514 -0.91 28.61 10.40
N SER A 515 -0.45 27.41 10.75
CA SER A 515 -1.24 26.32 11.32
C SER A 515 -1.26 26.32 12.85
N PHE A 516 -0.28 26.99 13.47
CA PHE A 516 -0.22 27.26 14.90
C PHE A 516 0.48 28.60 15.12
N THR A 517 0.11 29.34 16.16
CA THR A 517 0.80 30.59 16.51
C THR A 517 0.90 30.75 18.01
N ARG A 518 2.07 31.21 18.46
CA ARG A 518 2.30 31.59 19.84
C ARG A 518 3.16 32.84 19.94
N THR A 519 2.88 33.68 20.94
CA THR A 519 3.51 34.99 21.12
C THR A 519 4.86 34.94 21.85
N GLU A 520 5.02 34.08 22.87
CA GLU A 520 6.27 33.98 23.65
C GLU A 520 6.35 32.69 24.49
N GLY A 521 7.55 32.33 24.95
CA GLY A 521 7.78 31.41 26.06
C GLY A 521 8.16 29.98 25.68
N TRP A 522 8.51 29.75 24.41
CA TRP A 522 9.31 28.61 23.96
C TRP A 522 10.49 29.10 23.14
N THR A 523 11.48 28.25 22.98
CA THR A 523 12.68 28.51 22.18
C THR A 523 13.00 27.24 21.43
N ALA A 524 13.05 27.31 20.09
CA ALA A 524 13.25 26.14 19.25
C ALA A 524 14.52 25.34 19.62
N SER A 525 15.59 26.01 20.07
CA SER A 525 16.82 25.34 20.53
C SER A 525 16.66 24.50 21.81
N HIS A 526 15.51 24.58 22.48
CA HIS A 526 15.14 23.75 23.63
C HIS A 526 14.05 22.73 23.27
N MET A 527 13.86 22.45 21.98
CA MET A 527 12.86 21.52 21.46
C MET A 527 13.52 20.44 20.62
N LYS A 528 13.12 19.19 20.86
CA LYS A 528 13.39 18.03 19.99
C LYS A 528 12.04 17.53 19.50
N PHE A 529 11.82 17.58 18.19
CA PHE A 529 10.55 17.26 17.54
C PHE A 529 10.49 15.82 17.05
N SER A 530 9.26 15.31 16.90
CA SER A 530 8.93 14.04 16.25
C SER A 530 7.50 14.12 15.70
N THR A 531 7.16 13.31 14.71
CA THR A 531 5.80 13.24 14.12
C THR A 531 5.27 11.82 14.08
N GLY A 532 3.96 11.66 14.26
CA GLY A 532 3.28 10.36 14.28
C GLY A 532 1.83 10.49 14.70
N ASP A 533 0.97 9.53 14.36
CA ASP A 533 -0.43 9.47 14.83
C ASP A 533 -0.48 9.03 16.30
N PHE A 534 -0.21 9.98 17.20
CA PHE A 534 -0.12 9.71 18.64
C PHE A 534 -1.49 9.51 19.30
N ASN A 535 -2.58 9.92 18.64
CA ASN A 535 -3.92 9.88 19.22
C ASN A 535 -4.84 8.83 18.55
N GLY A 536 -4.41 8.23 17.44
CA GLY A 536 -5.09 7.16 16.71
C GLY A 536 -6.26 7.63 15.85
N ASP A 537 -6.23 8.88 15.39
CA ASP A 537 -7.30 9.45 14.57
C ASP A 537 -7.01 9.45 13.07
N GLY A 538 -5.90 8.83 12.65
CA GLY A 538 -5.48 8.69 11.27
C GLY A 538 -4.83 9.95 10.69
N ARG A 539 -4.43 10.90 11.54
CA ARG A 539 -3.59 12.04 11.16
C ARG A 539 -2.31 11.99 11.97
N ASP A 540 -1.19 12.26 11.32
CA ASP A 540 0.04 12.48 12.05
C ASP A 540 -0.12 13.73 12.93
N ASP A 541 0.42 13.68 14.13
CA ASP A 541 0.52 14.78 15.08
C ASP A 541 1.99 15.26 15.15
N LEU A 542 2.22 16.39 15.84
CA LEU A 542 3.56 16.83 16.20
C LEU A 542 3.78 16.66 17.70
N ALA A 543 4.93 16.12 18.10
CA ALA A 543 5.38 16.09 19.48
C ALA A 543 6.69 16.85 19.64
N ALA A 544 6.91 17.42 20.81
CA ALA A 544 8.18 18.03 21.18
C ALA A 544 8.55 17.66 22.62
N LEU A 545 9.79 17.22 22.81
CA LEU A 545 10.44 17.26 24.12
C LEU A 545 10.97 18.68 24.34
N TYR A 546 10.51 19.34 25.41
CA TYR A 546 10.91 20.70 25.76
C TYR A 546 11.78 20.73 27.03
N GLY A 547 12.95 21.38 26.96
CA GLY A 547 13.83 21.64 28.09
C GLY A 547 13.61 23.03 28.71
N TYR A 548 13.15 23.09 29.96
CA TYR A 548 12.98 24.35 30.69
C TYR A 548 14.26 24.75 31.43
N ALA A 549 14.50 26.05 31.53
CA ALA A 549 15.61 26.61 32.33
C ALA A 549 15.56 26.23 33.83
N THR A 550 14.41 25.75 34.32
CA THR A 550 14.25 25.20 35.68
C THR A 550 14.87 23.82 35.85
N GLY A 551 15.32 23.17 34.78
CA GLY A 551 15.73 21.76 34.76
C GLY A 551 14.58 20.77 34.63
N GLU A 552 13.35 21.27 34.43
CA GLU A 552 12.23 20.43 34.00
C GLU A 552 12.37 20.09 32.51
N VAL A 553 12.05 18.86 32.16
CA VAL A 553 11.82 18.39 30.79
C VAL A 553 10.36 17.99 30.66
N ARG A 554 9.74 18.20 29.50
CA ARG A 554 8.34 17.82 29.27
C ARG A 554 8.10 17.39 27.83
N ILE A 555 7.28 16.36 27.63
CA ILE A 555 6.72 16.01 26.32
C ILE A 555 5.43 16.81 26.11
N ILE A 556 5.35 17.49 24.97
CA ILE A 556 4.23 18.34 24.57
C ILE A 556 3.76 17.87 23.19
N THR A 557 2.48 17.55 23.08
CA THR A 557 1.87 17.10 21.82
C THR A 557 0.98 18.19 21.25
N PHE A 558 1.00 18.35 19.94
CA PHE A 558 0.18 19.25 19.15
C PHE A 558 -0.68 18.38 18.23
N PRO A 559 -1.87 17.97 18.67
CA PRO A 559 -2.80 17.24 17.81
C PRO A 559 -3.14 18.01 16.53
N ALA A 560 -3.11 17.31 15.39
CA ALA A 560 -3.43 17.87 14.09
C ALA A 560 -4.95 17.97 13.85
N THR A 561 -5.35 19.01 13.13
CA THR A 561 -6.75 19.26 12.73
C THR A 561 -6.95 18.92 11.26
N ALA A 562 -8.18 18.57 10.89
CA ALA A 562 -8.52 18.08 9.54
C ALA A 562 -8.27 19.05 8.37
N ASP A 563 -7.76 20.25 8.64
CA ASP A 563 -7.29 21.23 7.64
C ASP A 563 -5.75 21.27 7.52
N GLY A 564 -5.03 20.34 8.16
CA GLY A 564 -3.58 20.33 8.30
C GLY A 564 -3.06 21.33 9.35
N GLY A 565 -3.98 21.92 10.11
CA GLY A 565 -3.67 22.78 11.25
C GLY A 565 -3.24 22.00 12.49
N PHE A 566 -2.91 22.71 13.57
CA PHE A 566 -2.66 22.10 14.88
C PHE A 566 -3.44 22.83 15.97
N VAL A 567 -3.84 22.10 17.02
CA VAL A 567 -4.57 22.72 18.14
C VAL A 567 -3.73 23.79 18.84
N ASN A 568 -4.33 24.95 19.11
CA ASN A 568 -3.63 26.06 19.80
C ASN A 568 -3.41 25.80 21.30
N THR A 569 -4.12 24.83 21.89
CA THR A 569 -3.90 24.39 23.27
C THR A 569 -3.26 23.00 23.23
N PRO A 570 -1.92 22.92 23.28
CA PRO A 570 -1.22 21.64 23.19
C PRO A 570 -1.44 20.78 24.44
N VAL A 571 -1.27 19.48 24.27
CA VAL A 571 -1.45 18.47 25.30
C VAL A 571 -0.13 18.27 26.03
N ASN A 572 -0.14 18.49 27.34
CA ASN A 572 1.05 18.27 28.18
C ASN A 572 1.08 16.81 28.68
N GLY A 573 2.11 16.08 28.28
CA GLY A 573 2.37 14.70 28.70
C GLY A 573 3.34 14.61 29.87
N TRP A 574 4.15 13.57 29.83
CA TRP A 574 5.21 13.28 30.80
C TRP A 574 6.10 14.48 31.07
N SER A 575 6.45 14.68 32.35
CA SER A 575 7.49 15.63 32.74
C SER A 575 8.29 15.12 33.93
N THR A 576 9.54 15.58 34.04
CA THR A 576 10.39 15.28 35.19
C THR A 576 11.45 16.37 35.38
N THR A 577 12.10 16.35 36.54
CA THR A 577 13.32 17.13 36.81
C THR A 577 14.53 16.20 36.89
N GLY A 578 15.69 16.65 36.44
CA GLY A 578 16.93 15.88 36.53
C GLY A 578 17.19 14.95 35.33
N TRP A 579 16.43 15.11 34.24
CA TRP A 579 16.77 14.55 32.93
C TRP A 579 17.59 15.59 32.17
N ASN A 580 18.77 15.20 31.69
CA ASN A 580 19.57 16.07 30.82
C ASN A 580 18.97 16.11 29.41
N PHE A 581 18.39 17.25 29.02
CA PHE A 581 17.81 17.45 27.69
C PHE A 581 18.80 17.18 26.55
N ASP A 582 20.05 17.62 26.71
CA ASP A 582 21.08 17.51 25.66
C ASP A 582 21.57 16.07 25.45
N ALA A 583 21.29 15.18 26.40
CA ALA A 583 21.66 13.76 26.33
C ALA A 583 20.58 12.89 25.64
N ALA A 584 19.47 13.50 25.22
CA ALA A 584 18.36 12.80 24.58
C ALA A 584 18.30 13.09 23.07
N SER A 585 17.97 12.08 22.26
CA SER A 585 17.36 12.29 20.94
C SER A 585 16.00 11.60 20.88
N LEU A 586 15.01 12.28 20.29
CA LEU A 586 13.62 11.85 20.25
C LEU A 586 13.27 11.27 18.89
N HIS A 587 12.53 10.17 18.90
CA HIS A 587 12.04 9.45 17.73
C HIS A 587 10.60 8.96 17.96
N SER A 588 9.90 8.60 16.89
CA SER A 588 8.52 8.08 16.95
C SER A 588 8.29 6.90 16.01
N GLY A 589 7.33 6.07 16.37
CA GLY A 589 6.83 4.94 15.60
C GLY A 589 5.95 4.03 16.47
N ASP A 590 5.17 3.14 15.88
CA ASP A 590 4.35 2.16 16.60
C ASP A 590 5.22 0.97 17.07
N PHE A 591 5.91 1.13 18.20
CA PHE A 591 6.83 0.08 18.69
C PHE A 591 6.09 -1.11 19.32
N ASP A 592 4.87 -0.92 19.84
CA ASP A 592 4.11 -1.98 20.51
C ASP A 592 3.06 -2.68 19.63
N GLY A 593 2.74 -2.10 18.47
CA GLY A 593 1.83 -2.64 17.46
C GLY A 593 0.36 -2.41 17.79
N ASP A 594 0.04 -1.35 18.54
CA ASP A 594 -1.33 -1.02 18.93
C ASP A 594 -2.07 -0.09 17.94
N GLY A 595 -1.37 0.35 16.89
CA GLY A 595 -1.86 1.22 15.83
C GLY A 595 -1.80 2.72 16.16
N ARG A 596 -1.21 3.12 17.29
CA ARG A 596 -0.80 4.51 17.57
C ARG A 596 0.71 4.59 17.60
N ASP A 597 1.25 5.70 17.13
CA ASP A 597 2.68 5.94 17.28
C ASP A 597 3.03 6.22 18.75
N ASP A 598 4.16 5.67 19.18
CA ASP A 598 4.81 5.95 20.46
C ASP A 598 5.94 6.98 20.28
N LEU A 599 6.53 7.41 21.40
CA LEU A 599 7.83 8.09 21.40
C LEU A 599 8.91 7.20 22.01
N ALA A 600 10.08 7.22 21.39
CA ALA A 600 11.31 6.62 21.91
C ALA A 600 12.40 7.69 22.02
N ALA A 601 13.05 7.77 23.18
CA ALA A 601 14.20 8.62 23.40
C ALA A 601 15.47 7.77 23.55
N TRP A 602 16.45 7.93 22.67
CA TRP A 602 17.81 7.46 22.95
C TRP A 602 18.41 8.39 24.00
N TYR A 603 18.92 7.83 25.09
CA TYR A 603 19.42 8.58 26.23
C TYR A 603 20.81 8.12 26.65
N ASP A 604 21.77 9.04 26.58
CA ASP A 604 23.17 8.84 27.00
C ASP A 604 23.35 9.25 28.47
N TYR A 605 23.54 8.27 29.36
CA TYR A 605 23.72 8.54 30.78
C TYR A 605 25.14 8.99 31.10
N GLY A 606 25.29 9.86 32.09
CA GLY A 606 26.61 10.41 32.48
C GLY A 606 27.62 9.39 33.05
N ASP A 607 27.21 8.15 33.31
CA ASP A 607 28.09 7.02 33.65
C ASP A 607 28.51 6.20 32.40
N GLY A 608 28.07 6.63 31.21
CA GLY A 608 28.43 6.14 29.89
C GLY A 608 27.53 5.05 29.32
N HIS A 609 26.48 4.63 30.02
CA HIS A 609 25.54 3.62 29.51
C HIS A 609 24.44 4.29 28.67
N ASP A 610 23.93 3.61 27.65
CA ASP A 610 22.83 4.10 26.82
C ASP A 610 21.53 3.35 27.15
N ALA A 611 20.39 4.02 26.98
CA ALA A 611 19.08 3.39 26.97
C ALA A 611 18.17 3.97 25.87
N VAL A 612 17.23 3.15 25.41
CA VAL A 612 16.06 3.61 24.66
C VAL A 612 14.88 3.64 25.62
N ILE A 613 14.33 4.83 25.83
CA ILE A 613 13.24 5.11 26.77
C ILE A 613 11.95 5.35 26.00
N GLY A 614 10.94 4.50 26.21
CA GLY A 614 9.64 4.57 25.54
C GLY A 614 8.61 5.40 26.31
N PHE A 615 7.66 5.98 25.57
CA PHE A 615 6.50 6.67 26.08
C PHE A 615 5.30 6.37 25.18
N THR A 616 4.25 5.80 25.77
CA THR A 616 2.99 5.52 25.07
C THR A 616 1.99 6.65 25.27
N ALA A 617 1.26 7.01 24.22
CA ALA A 617 0.19 8.00 24.24
C ALA A 617 -1.19 7.37 24.49
N ASP A 618 -2.03 8.10 25.22
CA ASP A 618 -3.47 7.81 25.26
C ASP A 618 -4.20 8.41 24.04
N ALA A 619 -5.50 8.14 23.89
CA ALA A 619 -6.32 8.62 22.78
C ALA A 619 -6.49 10.16 22.70
N THR A 620 -5.87 10.93 23.60
CA THR A 620 -5.77 12.39 23.50
C THR A 620 -4.41 12.86 22.97
N GLY A 621 -3.50 11.93 22.67
CA GLY A 621 -2.10 12.23 22.33
C GLY A 621 -1.24 12.52 23.56
N LYS A 622 -1.72 12.22 24.78
CA LYS A 622 -0.98 12.51 26.01
C LYS A 622 -0.03 11.36 26.35
N PHE A 623 1.27 11.64 26.29
CA PHE A 623 2.31 10.69 26.67
C PHE A 623 2.37 10.43 28.19
N GLY A 624 2.38 9.14 28.54
CA GLY A 624 2.36 8.62 29.90
C GLY A 624 3.75 8.44 30.53
N ASN A 625 3.84 7.54 31.51
CA ASN A 625 5.10 7.26 32.21
C ASN A 625 6.12 6.59 31.29
N ARG A 626 7.40 6.81 31.57
CA ARG A 626 8.51 6.18 30.84
C ARG A 626 8.54 4.66 31.03
N THR A 627 8.92 3.94 29.98
CA THR A 627 9.32 2.53 29.99
C THR A 627 10.74 2.40 29.42
N GLU A 628 11.46 1.34 29.79
CA GLU A 628 12.79 1.08 29.23
C GLU A 628 12.64 0.02 28.15
N LEU A 629 12.86 0.41 26.88
CA LEU A 629 12.70 -0.50 25.74
C LEU A 629 13.98 -1.30 25.51
N TRP A 630 15.14 -0.70 25.82
CA TRP A 630 16.45 -1.31 25.67
C TRP A 630 17.50 -0.57 26.51
N THR A 631 18.52 -1.30 26.98
CA THR A 631 19.68 -0.72 27.67
C THR A 631 20.95 -1.47 27.30
N VAL A 632 22.07 -0.76 27.35
CA VAL A 632 23.39 -1.32 27.08
C VAL A 632 24.42 -0.71 28.01
N ALA A 633 25.38 -1.52 28.42
CA ALA A 633 26.50 -1.08 29.26
C ALA A 633 27.37 -0.03 28.53
N PRO A 634 28.21 0.72 29.28
CA PRO A 634 29.12 1.68 28.67
C PRO A 634 30.07 1.10 27.61
N ASP A 635 30.59 1.98 26.76
CA ASP A 635 31.57 1.68 25.70
C ASP A 635 31.07 0.75 24.58
N ASN A 636 29.75 0.66 24.37
CA ASN A 636 29.16 -0.12 23.28
C ASN A 636 28.72 0.76 22.10
N TYR A 637 28.11 1.90 22.39
CA TYR A 637 27.65 2.89 21.41
C TYR A 637 28.01 4.29 21.89
N TYR A 638 28.03 5.24 20.95
CA TYR A 638 28.38 6.63 21.20
C TYR A 638 27.45 7.49 20.34
N ARG A 639 26.64 8.33 20.98
CA ARG A 639 25.54 9.03 20.30
C ARG A 639 26.01 9.94 19.16
N GLU A 640 27.18 10.55 19.29
CA GLU A 640 27.77 11.42 18.27
C GLU A 640 28.16 10.68 16.98
N ARG A 641 28.19 9.34 17.02
CA ARG A 641 28.49 8.46 15.89
C ARG A 641 27.26 7.81 15.27
N MET A 642 26.07 8.28 15.66
CA MET A 642 24.79 7.69 15.26
C MET A 642 23.94 8.71 14.50
N GLN A 643 23.41 8.27 13.37
CA GLN A 643 22.27 8.90 12.71
C GLN A 643 21.10 7.93 12.82
N ILE A 644 20.23 8.16 13.79
CA ILE A 644 19.15 7.24 14.16
C ILE A 644 17.91 7.58 13.35
N VAL A 645 17.20 6.55 12.89
CA VAL A 645 15.95 6.66 12.13
C VAL A 645 14.95 5.56 12.50
N THR A 646 13.66 5.75 12.21
CA THR A 646 12.58 4.78 12.51
C THR A 646 11.84 4.26 11.27
N GLY A 647 11.28 3.05 11.41
CA GLY A 647 10.40 2.41 10.43
C GLY A 647 10.30 0.90 10.65
N ASP A 648 9.26 0.25 10.12
CA ASP A 648 9.08 -1.20 10.15
C ASP A 648 9.98 -1.91 9.11
N TYR A 649 11.25 -2.11 9.46
CA TYR A 649 12.26 -2.70 8.57
C TYR A 649 12.05 -4.21 8.37
N ASN A 650 11.47 -4.88 9.36
CA ASN A 650 11.24 -6.32 9.33
C ASN A 650 9.84 -6.71 8.78
N GLY A 651 8.97 -5.72 8.58
CA GLY A 651 7.65 -5.81 7.97
C GLY A 651 6.59 -6.39 8.90
N ASP A 652 6.80 -6.46 10.22
CA ASP A 652 5.90 -7.13 11.15
C ASP A 652 4.79 -6.25 11.74
N GLY A 653 4.67 -5.02 11.25
CA GLY A 653 3.70 -4.02 11.67
C GLY A 653 4.08 -3.31 12.96
N ARG A 654 5.33 -3.44 13.42
CA ARG A 654 5.89 -2.59 14.48
C ARG A 654 7.04 -1.78 13.90
N ASP A 655 7.09 -0.50 14.22
CA ASP A 655 8.24 0.31 13.87
C ASP A 655 9.48 -0.14 14.67
N ASP A 656 10.61 -0.15 13.99
CA ASP A 656 11.92 -0.51 14.53
C ASP A 656 12.80 0.74 14.65
N LEU A 657 13.95 0.61 15.32
CA LEU A 657 15.00 1.64 15.32
C LEU A 657 16.18 1.19 14.45
N ALA A 658 16.69 2.06 13.58
CA ALA A 658 17.92 1.83 12.83
C ALA A 658 18.90 2.99 12.97
N THR A 659 20.17 2.74 12.66
CA THR A 659 21.17 3.80 12.57
C THR A 659 22.24 3.48 11.54
N LEU A 660 22.73 4.54 10.88
CA LEU A 660 24.11 4.55 10.37
C LEU A 660 25.06 4.87 11.52
N TYR A 661 26.06 4.01 11.71
CA TYR A 661 27.07 4.10 12.75
C TYR A 661 28.47 4.31 12.17
N GLY A 662 29.13 5.41 12.53
CA GLY A 662 30.51 5.70 12.15
C GLY A 662 31.53 5.22 13.19
N TYR A 663 32.43 4.31 12.84
CA TYR A 663 33.51 3.87 13.74
C TYR A 663 34.75 4.78 13.64
N SER A 664 35.51 4.88 14.73
CA SER A 664 36.74 5.69 14.79
C SER A 664 37.87 5.20 13.86
N ASP A 665 37.77 3.97 13.36
CA ASP A 665 38.69 3.42 12.36
C ASP A 665 38.25 3.72 10.91
N GLY A 666 37.20 4.53 10.74
CA GLY A 666 36.65 4.96 9.45
C GLY A 666 35.61 4.02 8.85
N ARG A 667 35.28 2.91 9.51
CA ARG A 667 34.22 2.01 9.05
C ARG A 667 32.85 2.65 9.25
N VAL A 668 31.91 2.36 8.35
CA VAL A 668 30.48 2.72 8.52
C VAL A 668 29.65 1.45 8.47
N LYS A 669 28.57 1.41 9.27
CA LYS A 669 27.69 0.25 9.42
C LYS A 669 26.23 0.65 9.59
N THR A 670 25.30 -0.17 9.10
CA THR A 670 23.89 -0.12 9.53
C THR A 670 23.63 -1.07 10.70
N ILE A 671 22.94 -0.57 11.72
CA ILE A 671 22.56 -1.34 12.92
C ILE A 671 21.06 -1.15 13.18
N THR A 672 20.33 -2.24 13.40
CA THR A 672 18.87 -2.22 13.65
C THR A 672 18.55 -2.83 15.02
N TRP A 673 17.58 -2.29 15.73
CA TRP A 673 16.96 -2.86 16.91
C TRP A 673 15.48 -3.07 16.62
N THR A 674 15.11 -4.32 16.31
CA THR A 674 13.72 -4.62 15.96
C THR A 674 12.83 -4.67 17.20
N ALA A 675 11.60 -4.14 17.08
CA ALA A 675 10.63 -4.15 18.14
C ALA A 675 10.04 -5.55 18.37
N LYS A 676 9.74 -5.85 19.63
CA LYS A 676 9.04 -7.08 20.04
C LYS A 676 7.57 -6.77 20.27
N ALA A 677 6.75 -7.82 20.30
CA ALA A 677 5.33 -7.71 20.62
C ALA A 677 4.99 -7.16 22.02
N ASP A 678 5.98 -6.92 22.89
CA ASP A 678 5.81 -6.26 24.19
C ASP A 678 6.32 -4.80 24.19
N GLY A 679 6.63 -4.24 23.01
CA GLY A 679 7.17 -2.89 22.83
C GLY A 679 8.67 -2.75 23.12
N THR A 680 9.33 -3.75 23.70
CA THR A 680 10.78 -3.70 23.96
C THR A 680 11.57 -4.02 22.69
N LEU A 681 12.85 -3.63 22.64
CA LEU A 681 13.69 -3.89 21.46
C LEU A 681 14.54 -5.16 21.60
N ASN A 682 14.80 -5.82 20.47
CA ASN A 682 15.74 -6.93 20.37
C ASN A 682 17.20 -6.47 20.52
N SER A 683 18.11 -7.44 20.60
CA SER A 683 19.54 -7.15 20.53
C SER A 683 19.91 -6.56 19.16
N PRO A 684 20.91 -5.66 19.09
CA PRO A 684 21.29 -4.98 17.86
C PRO A 684 21.69 -5.97 16.76
N LEU A 685 21.04 -5.85 15.61
CA LEU A 685 21.36 -6.55 14.37
C LEU A 685 22.30 -5.70 13.52
N HIS A 686 23.55 -6.17 13.40
CA HIS A 686 24.57 -5.54 12.58
C HIS A 686 24.46 -6.07 11.15
N SER A 687 24.21 -5.19 10.16
CA SER A 687 23.94 -5.63 8.79
C SER A 687 25.00 -5.19 7.78
N TRP A 688 24.77 -4.16 6.97
CA TRP A 688 25.77 -3.69 6.00
C TRP A 688 26.95 -3.02 6.71
N GLU A 689 28.18 -3.27 6.23
CA GLU A 689 29.41 -2.64 6.72
C GLU A 689 30.34 -2.34 5.54
N ILE A 690 31.01 -1.20 5.60
CA ILE A 690 32.08 -0.84 4.66
C ILE A 690 33.27 -0.25 5.41
N ALA A 691 34.48 -0.62 4.99
CA ALA A 691 35.71 -0.21 5.68
C ALA A 691 36.46 0.96 5.05
N SER A 692 36.15 1.31 3.80
CA SER A 692 36.77 2.42 3.09
C SER A 692 35.90 2.82 1.90
N GLY A 693 36.00 4.08 1.47
CA GLY A 693 35.24 4.61 0.33
C GLY A 693 33.99 5.39 0.74
N TRP A 694 33.56 5.24 1.99
CA TRP A 694 32.52 6.04 2.62
C TRP A 694 33.09 6.74 3.85
N THR A 695 32.56 7.93 4.13
CA THR A 695 32.96 8.77 5.26
C THR A 695 31.68 9.15 5.99
N PHE A 696 31.57 8.80 7.27
CA PHE A 696 30.37 9.02 8.07
C PHE A 696 29.91 10.49 8.07
N ASP A 697 30.83 11.43 8.22
CA ASP A 697 30.53 12.87 8.23
C ASP A 697 29.98 13.41 6.91
N ARG A 698 30.10 12.63 5.83
CA ARG A 698 29.56 12.93 4.49
C ARG A 698 28.23 12.25 4.18
N MET A 699 27.80 11.37 5.08
CA MET A 699 26.51 10.70 4.98
C MET A 699 25.50 11.52 5.75
N HIS A 700 24.30 11.64 5.20
CA HIS A 700 23.23 12.34 5.86
C HIS A 700 21.92 11.57 5.71
N MET A 701 21.54 10.85 6.77
CA MET A 701 20.23 10.20 6.85
C MET A 701 19.09 11.18 6.59
N ILE A 702 18.10 10.69 5.87
CA ILE A 702 16.86 11.41 5.59
C ILE A 702 15.78 10.83 6.51
N GLU A 703 15.16 11.68 7.32
CA GLU A 703 14.10 11.31 8.26
C GLU A 703 12.98 12.36 8.24
N ARG A 704 11.82 12.05 8.81
CA ARG A 704 10.63 12.91 8.86
C ARG A 704 10.85 14.25 9.56
N TYR A 705 11.90 14.40 10.38
CA TYR A 705 12.13 15.60 11.18
C TYR A 705 13.62 15.97 11.28
N ASN A 706 13.89 17.27 11.35
CA ASN A 706 15.25 17.83 11.47
C ASN A 706 15.45 18.52 12.82
N SER A 707 15.29 17.76 13.90
CA SER A 707 15.42 18.30 15.27
C SER A 707 16.76 19.01 15.48
N PRO A 708 16.78 20.16 16.18
CA PRO A 708 18.01 20.78 16.65
C PRO A 708 18.84 19.77 17.47
N ALA A 709 20.17 19.82 17.27
CA ALA A 709 21.14 18.98 17.97
C ALA A 709 21.00 19.10 19.49
#